data_AF-A0A428YVS2-F1
#
_entry.id   AF-A0A428YVS2-F1
#
_cell.length_a   1.000
_cell.length_b   1.000
_cell.length_c   1.000
_cell.angle_alpha   90.00
_cell.angle_beta   90.00
_cell.angle_gamma   90.00
#
_symmetry.space_group_name_H-M   'P 1'
#
loop_
_entity.id
_entity.type
_entity.pdbx_description
1 polymer ?
#
loop_
_entity_poly.entity_id
_entity_poly.type
_entity_poly.pdbx_seq_one_letter_code
_entity_poly.pdbx_strand_id
1 'polypeptide(L)'
;MRRRLTARSLAATFTATALTLGLPAPGSARTAAPQAAAPSSAVPIAAAPGAVPTVTVRPDPSYQGQEFEGWGTSLVWFANATGGYPAEVRNKLADLVFGKQGLNLNIARYNIGGGNAPDVPDYLRPGGAVQGWWKAPAGTTRTNVDWWNPADPAHWNLDADKTQRWWVDRIKKDITHWETFSNSPPYFQTNSGYVSGGLDSSQDQIRSSTVNDFAAYLTRVNQELEKAHGIKIKTTDPLNEPNTNYWGTRLGADGNPVGGGQEGAHAGPALQQQVIQALAAKLTALGSHTKVSAMDETNPGTFEKNWNAYPESVRALVSQLNVHTYGTGQRTTVRDIAKGEQKPLWQSEVEGGWGGGPGGGQSFTSMTPGLGMARQMVDDLRELEPTAWAFWQPVEDYNNMKPGGEFPTGGNWGSIQLPFDCKATDTLKTCPIYTNTKFNTVRNFTHYIRPGDRLIKVGDTSSTAAVSAGKRATVVHINDTKLARTVRLDLSAFGTIAKNATVTPVFTDVSGALKKGAPIAVRNGAASVLVPAESVTSLLVTGVSGVAPGAALVQSGHVYRLKGVQSGKSLTPNAAGTGTVLRTEDPSAAAQLWSFTPLTTATSNQSRYAVSTATGTSQLAVVDGALTLVPTVKTPASNAQWIMSTTGDGTYTLLNVATKRVVEVGGQATQDGSSVSTWLPNSGFNQRWEIIDESVLGIQPTAVFTVPGVVPTMPTTVVPTRRDGARGALPVVWKLPAASAWKRPGSVPVLGTATDTLGVTHPAKATVEVDTLVYTKPGRAKTFVGGQAKLPATVTAVGKRGVTTQRPVTWNVPAAGAFDKLGVVTVAGRADAGDGRTLPATVRVQVTPRGEQKAPTTEVTATFTESGYSAAGLRNGILIDKAWSNWVPGTKNTGDTLTVELGEQQAVTRVVTYFYKDGPDSSWAQTVQIQARDAQGAWSDAGSPVSVPAGTATAPAVSATSPATTNAVRVVLTAPPSQHMTASEIEVYTAGPSTSSDANAEGITLSGVPIPGFIPSRTSYSVRVRGKLPVVAAVATDPYATVVVTQPTARNRTATITITSEDGTQKRTYRVALTK
;
A
#
# COMPACT_ATOMS: atom_id res chain seq x y z
N MET A 1 14.32 -12.81 -60.05
CA MET A 1 14.65 -12.15 -61.34
C MET A 1 14.39 -10.65 -61.21
N ARG A 2 15.43 -9.83 -61.47
CA ARG A 2 15.47 -8.37 -61.80
C ARG A 2 14.69 -7.38 -60.90
N ARG A 3 15.37 -6.66 -59.99
CA ARG A 3 16.00 -5.30 -60.15
C ARG A 3 14.95 -4.17 -60.15
N ARG A 4 15.04 -3.02 -59.47
CA ARG A 4 16.09 -2.23 -58.77
C ARG A 4 15.36 -1.06 -58.04
N LEU A 5 15.76 -0.68 -56.81
CA LEU A 5 16.44 0.60 -56.42
C LEU A 5 15.70 1.90 -56.86
N THR A 6 15.45 2.92 -56.04
CA THR A 6 16.34 3.65 -55.10
C THR A 6 15.55 4.54 -54.12
N ALA A 7 16.14 4.76 -52.95
CA ALA A 7 15.84 5.82 -51.97
C ALA A 7 16.38 7.20 -52.39
N ARG A 8 15.82 8.30 -51.83
CA ARG A 8 16.53 9.35 -51.04
C ARG A 8 15.65 10.59 -50.75
N SER A 9 15.50 10.88 -49.45
CA SER A 9 15.63 12.17 -48.73
C SER A 9 15.39 13.50 -49.45
N LEU A 10 14.62 14.43 -48.85
CA LEU A 10 15.14 15.62 -48.14
C LEU A 10 14.02 16.60 -47.69
N ALA A 11 14.36 17.34 -46.63
CA ALA A 11 14.02 18.74 -46.33
C ALA A 11 12.65 19.09 -45.70
N ALA A 12 12.77 19.59 -44.47
CA ALA A 12 11.86 20.49 -43.80
C ALA A 12 11.72 21.82 -44.58
N THR A 13 10.51 22.37 -44.59
CA THR A 13 10.30 23.81 -44.83
C THR A 13 9.19 24.30 -43.92
N PHE A 14 9.53 25.23 -43.03
CA PHE A 14 8.60 26.09 -42.31
C PHE A 14 7.95 27.07 -43.31
N THR A 15 6.63 27.22 -43.27
CA THR A 15 5.94 28.36 -43.86
C THR A 15 5.04 29.02 -42.82
N ALA A 16 5.44 30.24 -42.45
CA ALA A 16 4.61 31.23 -41.80
C ALA A 16 3.58 31.78 -42.80
N THR A 17 2.36 32.04 -42.35
CA THR A 17 1.38 32.84 -43.11
C THR A 17 0.87 33.97 -42.23
N ALA A 18 0.88 35.16 -42.82
CA ALA A 18 0.83 36.46 -42.20
C ALA A 18 -0.58 36.98 -41.85
N LEU A 19 -0.57 37.99 -40.99
CA LEU A 19 -1.62 38.96 -40.66
C LEU A 19 -2.40 39.49 -41.88
N THR A 20 -3.68 39.76 -41.67
CA THR A 20 -4.38 40.91 -42.27
C THR A 20 -5.07 41.74 -41.21
N LEU A 21 -4.82 43.05 -41.30
CA LEU A 21 -5.33 44.16 -40.50
C LEU A 21 -6.74 44.58 -40.92
N GLY A 22 -7.54 45.05 -39.96
CA GLY A 22 -8.73 45.88 -40.19
C GLY A 22 -8.96 46.82 -38.99
N LEU A 23 -8.72 48.12 -39.19
CA LEU A 23 -8.96 49.26 -38.27
C LEU A 23 -10.17 50.10 -38.83
N PRO A 24 -10.66 51.20 -38.20
CA PRO A 24 -11.83 51.22 -37.32
C PRO A 24 -12.84 52.37 -37.62
N ALA A 25 -13.74 52.67 -36.66
CA ALA A 25 -14.47 53.93 -36.37
C ALA A 25 -15.96 54.03 -36.80
N PRO A 26 -16.77 54.99 -36.27
CA PRO A 26 -16.91 55.50 -34.90
C PRO A 26 -18.39 55.66 -34.43
N GLY A 27 -18.64 55.99 -33.15
CA GLY A 27 -19.97 56.44 -32.71
C GLY A 27 -20.16 56.58 -31.19
N SER A 28 -19.95 57.79 -30.69
CA SER A 28 -20.13 58.34 -29.33
C SER A 28 -21.53 58.09 -28.72
N ALA A 29 -21.77 58.09 -27.41
CA ALA A 29 -21.45 59.16 -26.45
C ALA A 29 -21.46 58.70 -24.98
N ARG A 30 -20.60 59.36 -24.19
CA ARG A 30 -20.51 59.34 -22.73
C ARG A 30 -21.47 60.38 -22.12
N THR A 31 -22.05 60.06 -20.97
CA THR A 31 -22.35 61.04 -19.91
C THR A 31 -21.73 60.55 -18.60
N ALA A 32 -21.17 61.51 -17.86
CA ALA A 32 -20.27 61.33 -16.73
C ALA A 32 -20.98 61.39 -15.36
N ALA A 33 -20.23 60.98 -14.34
CA ALA A 33 -20.55 60.64 -12.95
C ALA A 33 -21.20 61.75 -12.07
N PRO A 34 -21.58 61.43 -10.81
CA PRO A 34 -20.58 61.53 -9.73
C PRO A 34 -20.51 60.32 -8.77
N GLN A 35 -19.32 60.14 -8.21
CA GLN A 35 -18.93 59.19 -7.17
C GLN A 35 -19.64 59.40 -5.83
N ALA A 36 -19.93 58.31 -5.11
CA ALA A 36 -19.91 58.28 -3.64
C ALA A 36 -19.47 56.89 -3.14
N ALA A 37 -18.33 56.89 -2.43
CA ALA A 37 -17.75 55.90 -1.52
C ALA A 37 -18.10 54.40 -1.68
N ALA A 38 -17.11 53.61 -2.10
CA ALA A 38 -17.10 52.17 -1.92
C ALA A 38 -16.94 51.82 -0.42
N PRO A 39 -17.78 50.94 0.16
CA PRO A 39 -17.52 50.38 1.48
C PRO A 39 -16.30 49.46 1.42
N SER A 40 -15.46 49.55 2.45
CA SER A 40 -14.30 48.70 2.69
C SER A 40 -14.60 47.24 2.37
N SER A 41 -13.82 46.65 1.46
CA SER A 41 -13.80 45.20 1.24
C SER A 41 -13.54 44.51 2.58
N ALA A 42 -14.54 43.78 3.05
CA ALA A 42 -14.41 42.89 4.19
C ALA A 42 -13.27 41.90 3.90
N VAL A 43 -12.33 41.82 4.84
CA VAL A 43 -11.28 40.80 4.89
C VAL A 43 -11.94 39.43 4.70
N PRO A 44 -11.45 38.57 3.78
CA PRO A 44 -11.97 37.23 3.65
C PRO A 44 -11.77 36.51 4.99
N ILE A 45 -12.89 36.12 5.62
CA ILE A 45 -12.90 35.29 6.83
C ILE A 45 -12.21 33.98 6.45
N ALA A 46 -11.08 33.70 7.10
CA ALA A 46 -10.34 32.46 6.94
C ALA A 46 -11.27 31.27 7.18
N ALA A 47 -11.30 30.34 6.22
CA ALA A 47 -11.93 29.04 6.38
C ALA A 47 -11.38 28.35 7.65
N ALA A 48 -12.26 27.76 8.45
CA ALA A 48 -11.84 26.96 9.61
C ALA A 48 -10.86 25.86 9.16
N PRO A 49 -9.78 25.60 9.90
CA PRO A 49 -8.82 24.56 9.54
C PRO A 49 -9.52 23.19 9.54
N GLY A 50 -9.55 22.53 8.39
CA GLY A 50 -9.99 21.15 8.27
C GLY A 50 -9.17 20.24 9.18
N ALA A 51 -9.80 19.18 9.71
CA ALA A 51 -9.11 18.22 10.56
C ALA A 51 -7.92 17.59 9.80
N VAL A 52 -6.73 17.61 10.40
CA VAL A 52 -5.53 16.98 9.83
C VAL A 52 -5.78 15.46 9.75
N PRO A 53 -5.67 14.83 8.57
CA PRO A 53 -5.92 13.40 8.42
C PRO A 53 -4.95 12.59 9.28
N THR A 54 -5.43 11.47 9.83
CA THR A 54 -4.62 10.57 10.66
C THR A 54 -4.49 9.20 9.99
N VAL A 55 -3.26 8.70 9.88
CA VAL A 55 -2.95 7.33 9.46
C VAL A 55 -2.39 6.56 10.66
N THR A 56 -2.76 5.29 10.82
CA THR A 56 -2.18 4.43 11.86
C THR A 56 -1.14 3.52 11.23
N VAL A 57 0.08 3.56 11.76
CA VAL A 57 1.20 2.70 11.33
C VAL A 57 1.53 1.75 12.47
N ARG A 58 1.50 0.45 12.20
CA ARG A 58 1.79 -0.59 13.20
C ARG A 58 2.98 -1.44 12.76
N PRO A 59 4.21 -1.14 13.21
CA PRO A 59 5.35 -2.06 13.08
C PRO A 59 5.09 -3.33 13.90
N ASP A 60 5.28 -4.51 13.30
CA ASP A 60 5.02 -5.80 13.95
C ASP A 60 6.26 -6.70 13.97
N PRO A 61 6.94 -6.83 15.13
CA PRO A 61 8.15 -7.64 15.26
C PRO A 61 7.89 -9.16 15.26
N SER A 62 6.64 -9.63 15.12
CA SER A 62 6.31 -11.06 15.02
C SER A 62 6.76 -11.72 13.72
N TYR A 63 7.19 -10.91 12.75
CA TYR A 63 7.70 -11.35 11.47
C TYR A 63 8.97 -10.55 11.16
N GLN A 64 10.13 -11.20 11.28
CA GLN A 64 11.43 -10.54 11.15
C GLN A 64 12.23 -11.15 10.01
N GLY A 65 12.76 -10.29 9.15
CA GLY A 65 13.68 -10.68 8.10
C GLY A 65 14.99 -11.29 8.62
N GLN A 66 15.80 -11.70 7.66
CA GLN A 66 17.22 -11.96 7.90
C GLN A 66 17.93 -10.68 8.37
N GLU A 67 19.15 -10.83 8.86
CA GLU A 67 19.97 -9.68 9.23
C GLU A 67 20.27 -8.85 7.98
N PHE A 68 20.00 -7.55 8.06
CA PHE A 68 20.25 -6.63 6.97
C PHE A 68 21.76 -6.37 6.87
N GLU A 69 22.34 -6.67 5.72
CA GLU A 69 23.76 -6.51 5.39
C GLU A 69 24.11 -5.05 5.09
N GLY A 70 23.17 -4.25 4.59
CA GLY A 70 23.31 -2.81 4.45
C GLY A 70 22.97 -2.24 3.07
N TRP A 71 23.61 -1.12 2.75
CA TRP A 71 23.33 -0.28 1.59
C TRP A 71 24.55 -0.16 0.70
N GLY A 72 24.36 -0.33 -0.61
CA GLY A 72 25.47 -0.39 -1.57
C GLY A 72 25.31 0.44 -2.82
N THR A 73 26.35 0.46 -3.64
CA THR A 73 26.29 0.97 -5.01
C THR A 73 27.31 0.26 -5.90
N SER A 74 27.06 0.26 -7.21
CA SER A 74 28.05 -0.14 -8.20
C SER A 74 29.09 0.97 -8.42
N LEU A 75 30.36 0.68 -8.14
CA LEU A 75 31.51 1.43 -8.65
C LEU A 75 31.61 1.16 -10.15
N VAL A 76 30.79 1.87 -10.91
CA VAL A 76 30.66 1.74 -12.36
C VAL A 76 31.09 3.06 -13.03
N TRP A 77 30.34 3.60 -13.98
CA TRP A 77 30.75 4.70 -14.84
C TRP A 77 31.23 5.93 -14.09
N PHE A 78 30.55 6.34 -13.01
CA PHE A 78 31.01 7.47 -12.22
C PHE A 78 32.39 7.20 -11.61
N ALA A 79 32.65 5.98 -11.14
CA ALA A 79 33.94 5.62 -10.56
C ALA A 79 35.03 5.66 -11.63
N ASN A 80 34.73 5.14 -12.83
CA ASN A 80 35.61 5.19 -13.99
C ASN A 80 35.92 6.64 -14.42
N ALA A 81 34.91 7.50 -14.50
CA ALA A 81 35.07 8.89 -14.90
C ALA A 81 35.81 9.75 -13.86
N THR A 82 35.46 9.60 -12.57
CA THR A 82 35.83 10.58 -11.54
C THR A 82 37.09 10.21 -10.75
N GLY A 83 37.56 8.96 -10.81
CA GLY A 83 38.73 8.53 -10.03
C GLY A 83 40.02 9.32 -10.34
N GLY A 84 40.11 9.89 -11.54
CA GLY A 84 41.23 10.73 -11.99
C GLY A 84 41.08 12.23 -11.69
N TYR A 85 39.98 12.68 -11.10
CA TYR A 85 39.71 14.11 -10.89
C TYR A 85 40.61 14.74 -9.82
N PRO A 86 40.68 16.10 -9.77
CA PRO A 86 41.38 16.82 -8.73
C PRO A 86 41.02 16.29 -7.33
N ALA A 87 42.02 16.19 -6.45
CA ALA A 87 41.88 15.51 -5.18
C ALA A 87 40.72 16.06 -4.33
N GLU A 88 40.48 17.36 -4.34
CA GLU A 88 39.35 17.97 -3.64
C GLU A 88 37.98 17.52 -4.16
N VAL A 89 37.82 17.36 -5.47
CA VAL A 89 36.55 16.95 -6.11
C VAL A 89 36.26 15.49 -5.81
N ARG A 90 37.19 14.58 -6.12
CA ARG A 90 36.98 13.14 -5.92
C ARG A 90 36.84 12.75 -4.44
N ASN A 91 37.55 13.41 -3.53
CA ASN A 91 37.36 13.18 -2.08
C ASN A 91 36.00 13.69 -1.61
N LYS A 92 35.53 14.85 -2.11
CA LYS A 92 34.19 15.36 -1.78
C LYS A 92 33.10 14.40 -2.27
N LEU A 93 33.24 13.83 -3.47
CA LEU A 93 32.33 12.78 -3.96
C LEU A 93 32.36 11.55 -3.06
N ALA A 94 33.56 11.05 -2.70
CA ALA A 94 33.68 9.91 -1.81
C ALA A 94 33.02 10.15 -0.44
N ASP A 95 33.13 11.36 0.11
CA ASP A 95 32.46 11.73 1.36
C ASP A 95 30.93 11.84 1.21
N LEU A 96 30.43 12.25 0.04
CA LEU A 96 28.99 12.28 -0.24
C LEU A 96 28.41 10.87 -0.42
N VAL A 97 29.17 9.93 -1.01
CA VAL A 97 28.67 8.57 -1.25
C VAL A 97 28.88 7.68 -0.01
N PHE A 98 30.10 7.57 0.51
CA PHE A 98 30.44 6.62 1.58
C PHE A 98 30.63 7.27 2.95
N GLY A 99 30.85 8.60 2.99
CA GLY A 99 31.08 9.30 4.25
C GLY A 99 29.85 9.29 5.19
N LYS A 100 30.11 9.39 6.50
CA LYS A 100 29.09 9.38 7.57
C LYS A 100 28.01 10.47 7.44
N GLN A 101 28.32 11.57 6.76
CA GLN A 101 27.38 12.67 6.51
C GLN A 101 26.74 12.58 5.11
N GLY A 102 27.23 11.68 4.26
CA GLY A 102 26.72 11.41 2.93
C GLY A 102 25.60 10.36 2.93
N LEU A 103 25.58 9.52 1.90
CA LEU A 103 24.70 8.36 1.81
C LEU A 103 25.11 7.24 2.79
N ASN A 104 26.35 7.25 3.32
CA ASN A 104 26.82 6.32 4.36
C ASN A 104 26.66 4.85 3.94
N LEU A 105 27.07 4.53 2.71
CA LEU A 105 27.03 3.18 2.16
C LEU A 105 28.14 2.30 2.74
N ASN A 106 27.89 0.99 2.85
CA ASN A 106 28.83 0.00 3.39
C ASN A 106 29.03 -1.21 2.46
N ILE A 107 28.47 -1.18 1.26
CA ILE A 107 28.60 -2.23 0.24
C ILE A 107 29.09 -1.57 -1.05
N ALA A 108 30.03 -2.21 -1.75
CA ALA A 108 30.53 -1.75 -3.04
C ALA A 108 30.59 -2.90 -4.04
N ARG A 109 30.00 -2.68 -5.22
CA ARG A 109 30.04 -3.62 -6.35
C ARG A 109 31.05 -3.07 -7.38
N TYR A 110 32.17 -3.73 -7.60
CA TYR A 110 33.21 -3.27 -8.53
C TYR A 110 32.95 -3.81 -9.94
N ASN A 111 32.86 -2.92 -10.95
CA ASN A 111 32.64 -3.31 -12.34
C ASN A 111 33.95 -3.74 -13.01
N ILE A 112 34.07 -5.02 -13.33
CA ILE A 112 35.14 -5.58 -14.15
C ILE A 112 34.85 -5.25 -15.62
N GLY A 113 35.59 -4.29 -16.18
CA GLY A 113 35.36 -3.81 -17.55
C GLY A 113 35.61 -4.87 -18.62
N GLY A 114 34.78 -4.86 -19.66
CA GLY A 114 35.02 -5.62 -20.88
C GLY A 114 36.11 -4.97 -21.74
N GLY A 115 36.03 -3.65 -21.94
CA GLY A 115 36.98 -2.89 -22.75
C GLY A 115 36.77 -3.03 -24.26
N ASN A 116 36.74 -1.89 -24.95
CA ASN A 116 36.58 -1.79 -26.41
C ASN A 116 37.76 -2.38 -27.18
N ALA A 117 37.52 -2.83 -28.41
CA ALA A 117 38.59 -3.24 -29.31
C ALA A 117 39.53 -2.06 -29.65
N PRO A 118 40.85 -2.29 -29.83
CA PRO A 118 41.82 -1.20 -30.00
C PRO A 118 41.59 -0.28 -31.21
N ASP A 119 40.96 -0.77 -32.27
CA ASP A 119 40.69 -0.03 -33.50
C ASP A 119 39.31 0.65 -33.52
N VAL A 120 38.50 0.47 -32.47
CA VAL A 120 37.16 1.07 -32.34
C VAL A 120 37.27 2.44 -31.67
N PRO A 121 36.81 3.53 -32.30
CA PRO A 121 36.74 4.84 -31.66
C PRO A 121 35.80 4.81 -30.44
N ASP A 122 36.07 5.66 -29.45
CA ASP A 122 35.18 5.81 -28.29
C ASP A 122 33.77 6.21 -28.72
N TYR A 123 32.79 5.40 -28.32
CA TYR A 123 31.40 5.55 -28.73
C TYR A 123 30.40 5.41 -27.58
N LEU A 124 30.87 4.97 -26.40
CA LEU A 124 30.08 4.84 -25.19
C LEU A 124 29.96 6.19 -24.48
N ARG A 125 28.95 6.34 -23.62
CA ARG A 125 28.78 7.56 -22.83
C ARG A 125 30.01 7.84 -21.95
N PRO A 126 30.24 9.09 -21.50
CA PRO A 126 31.28 9.40 -20.54
C PRO A 126 31.24 8.48 -19.31
N GLY A 127 32.39 7.88 -18.98
CA GLY A 127 32.52 6.87 -17.92
C GLY A 127 32.06 5.45 -18.31
N GLY A 128 31.28 5.29 -19.38
CA GLY A 128 30.71 4.02 -19.83
C GLY A 128 31.70 3.02 -20.40
N ALA A 129 32.83 3.49 -20.93
CA ALA A 129 33.92 2.64 -21.45
C ALA A 129 34.88 2.25 -20.31
N VAL A 130 34.58 1.16 -19.62
CA VAL A 130 35.39 0.68 -18.50
C VAL A 130 36.57 -0.14 -19.05
N GLN A 131 37.78 0.13 -18.54
CA GLN A 131 38.98 -0.49 -19.08
C GLN A 131 39.05 -1.98 -18.72
N GLY A 132 39.26 -2.84 -19.73
CA GLY A 132 39.53 -4.26 -19.51
C GLY A 132 40.95 -4.54 -19.00
N TRP A 133 41.11 -5.63 -18.25
CA TRP A 133 42.37 -6.07 -17.64
C TRP A 133 43.26 -6.88 -18.60
N TRP A 134 43.19 -6.55 -19.88
CA TRP A 134 43.91 -7.24 -20.97
C TRP A 134 44.75 -6.25 -21.78
N LYS A 135 45.72 -6.79 -22.51
CA LYS A 135 46.66 -6.08 -23.37
C LYS A 135 46.75 -6.81 -24.70
N ALA A 136 46.10 -6.24 -25.71
CA ALA A 136 46.14 -6.80 -27.05
C ALA A 136 47.53 -6.60 -27.71
N PRO A 137 48.02 -7.58 -28.51
CA PRO A 137 49.19 -7.39 -29.36
C PRO A 137 49.03 -6.19 -30.30
N ALA A 138 50.13 -5.53 -30.65
CA ALA A 138 50.10 -4.40 -31.59
C ALA A 138 49.48 -4.82 -32.94
N GLY A 139 48.57 -4.00 -33.47
CA GLY A 139 47.86 -4.27 -34.74
C GLY A 139 46.59 -5.12 -34.60
N THR A 140 46.19 -5.51 -33.39
CA THR A 140 44.94 -6.22 -33.13
C THR A 140 43.73 -5.32 -33.38
N THR A 141 42.73 -5.85 -34.10
CA THR A 141 41.46 -5.17 -34.42
C THR A 141 40.26 -5.93 -33.84
N ARG A 142 39.06 -5.35 -33.96
CA ARG A 142 37.78 -5.93 -33.53
C ARG A 142 37.44 -7.28 -34.18
N THR A 143 38.05 -7.62 -35.31
CA THR A 143 37.87 -8.93 -35.97
C THR A 143 38.87 -9.99 -35.49
N ASN A 144 39.92 -9.59 -34.78
CA ASN A 144 40.90 -10.50 -34.20
C ASN A 144 40.44 -10.89 -32.79
N VAL A 145 39.82 -12.06 -32.67
CA VAL A 145 39.16 -12.50 -31.44
C VAL A 145 39.79 -13.74 -30.77
N ASP A 146 40.75 -14.40 -31.42
CA ASP A 146 41.36 -15.65 -30.93
C ASP A 146 42.80 -15.49 -30.42
N TRP A 147 43.26 -14.25 -30.23
CA TRP A 147 44.61 -13.97 -29.70
C TRP A 147 44.71 -14.14 -28.18
N TRP A 148 43.58 -14.03 -27.46
CA TRP A 148 43.56 -14.05 -26.01
C TRP A 148 43.91 -15.43 -25.45
N ASN A 149 44.80 -15.45 -24.45
CA ASN A 149 45.12 -16.64 -23.67
C ASN A 149 45.27 -16.24 -22.19
N PRO A 150 44.35 -16.67 -21.30
CA PRO A 150 44.40 -16.28 -19.89
C PRO A 150 45.64 -16.82 -19.14
N ALA A 151 46.32 -17.83 -19.69
CA ALA A 151 47.55 -18.38 -19.11
C ALA A 151 48.81 -17.60 -19.52
N ASP A 152 48.74 -16.70 -20.52
CA ASP A 152 49.88 -15.90 -20.96
C ASP A 152 49.93 -14.56 -20.20
N PRO A 153 50.93 -14.32 -19.32
CA PRO A 153 51.06 -13.06 -18.59
C PRO A 153 51.20 -11.83 -19.49
N ALA A 154 51.71 -11.97 -20.72
CA ALA A 154 51.89 -10.85 -21.64
C ALA A 154 50.56 -10.29 -22.16
N HIS A 155 49.49 -11.09 -22.11
CA HIS A 155 48.15 -10.66 -22.47
C HIS A 155 47.45 -9.88 -21.37
N TRP A 156 47.96 -9.85 -20.13
CA TRP A 156 47.32 -9.15 -19.02
C TRP A 156 47.77 -7.69 -18.91
N ASN A 157 46.82 -6.79 -18.61
CA ASN A 157 47.11 -5.41 -18.20
C ASN A 157 46.71 -5.21 -16.74
N LEU A 158 47.61 -5.52 -15.81
CA LEU A 158 47.36 -5.36 -14.36
C LEU A 158 47.37 -3.89 -13.89
N ASP A 159 47.74 -2.97 -14.78
CA ASP A 159 47.65 -1.53 -14.59
C ASP A 159 46.32 -0.94 -15.05
N ALA A 160 45.40 -1.75 -15.59
CA ALA A 160 44.09 -1.31 -16.04
C ALA A 160 43.29 -0.61 -14.92
N ASP A 161 42.34 0.22 -15.34
CA ASP A 161 41.25 0.71 -14.51
C ASP A 161 41.71 1.43 -13.23
N LYS A 162 42.72 2.30 -13.38
CA LYS A 162 43.29 3.07 -12.26
C LYS A 162 42.25 3.96 -11.57
N THR A 163 41.23 4.40 -12.28
CA THR A 163 40.19 5.31 -11.76
C THR A 163 39.23 4.61 -10.82
N GLN A 164 38.67 3.45 -11.17
CA GLN A 164 37.84 2.69 -10.21
C GLN A 164 38.69 2.14 -9.05
N ARG A 165 39.95 1.73 -9.29
CA ARG A 165 40.85 1.28 -8.21
C ARG A 165 41.18 2.37 -7.20
N TRP A 166 41.24 3.65 -7.62
CA TRP A 166 41.34 4.76 -6.68
C TRP A 166 40.16 4.77 -5.70
N TRP A 167 38.94 4.53 -6.20
CA TRP A 167 37.74 4.43 -5.35
C TRP A 167 37.87 3.27 -4.37
N VAL A 168 38.31 2.10 -4.82
CA VAL A 168 38.56 0.93 -3.96
C VAL A 168 39.46 1.28 -2.79
N ASP A 169 40.63 1.87 -3.05
CA ASP A 169 41.56 2.26 -1.99
C ASP A 169 41.00 3.33 -1.06
N ARG A 170 40.19 4.25 -1.61
CA ARG A 170 39.58 5.33 -0.83
C ARG A 170 38.52 4.82 0.15
N ILE A 171 37.77 3.78 -0.20
CA ILE A 171 36.57 3.36 0.54
C ILE A 171 36.74 2.03 1.28
N LYS A 172 37.81 1.26 1.07
CA LYS A 172 37.97 -0.08 1.65
C LYS A 172 37.83 -0.22 3.17
N LYS A 173 37.93 0.88 3.91
CA LYS A 173 37.71 0.90 5.37
C LYS A 173 36.24 1.13 5.76
N ASP A 174 35.44 1.64 4.82
CA ASP A 174 34.01 1.92 4.99
C ASP A 174 33.13 0.75 4.51
N ILE A 175 33.70 -0.18 3.72
CA ILE A 175 32.98 -1.30 3.10
C ILE A 175 33.08 -2.58 3.93
N THR A 176 31.94 -3.22 4.18
CA THR A 176 31.83 -4.53 4.84
C THR A 176 31.60 -5.66 3.85
N HIS A 177 31.05 -5.37 2.66
CA HIS A 177 30.78 -6.37 1.62
C HIS A 177 31.26 -5.87 0.25
N TRP A 178 32.16 -6.63 -0.36
CA TRP A 178 32.63 -6.42 -1.72
C TRP A 178 32.01 -7.48 -2.64
N GLU A 179 31.40 -7.01 -3.72
CA GLU A 179 31.02 -7.84 -4.86
C GLU A 179 31.79 -7.35 -6.10
N THR A 180 32.16 -8.24 -7.00
CA THR A 180 32.56 -7.87 -8.37
C THR A 180 31.47 -8.25 -9.34
N PHE A 181 31.28 -7.47 -10.39
CA PHE A 181 30.32 -7.79 -11.45
C PHE A 181 30.85 -7.38 -12.83
N SER A 182 30.22 -7.86 -13.89
CA SER A 182 30.64 -7.59 -15.28
C SER A 182 29.44 -7.22 -16.14
N ASN A 183 29.45 -6.02 -16.72
CA ASN A 183 28.41 -5.62 -17.68
C ASN A 183 28.53 -6.36 -19.02
N SER A 184 29.77 -6.64 -19.43
CA SER A 184 30.07 -7.35 -20.68
C SER A 184 31.38 -8.12 -20.53
N PRO A 185 31.56 -9.27 -21.19
CA PRO A 185 32.89 -9.85 -21.31
C PRO A 185 33.76 -8.96 -22.22
N PRO A 186 35.10 -9.15 -22.22
CA PRO A 186 35.98 -8.52 -23.19
C PRO A 186 35.52 -8.68 -24.64
N TYR A 187 35.73 -7.67 -25.49
CA TYR A 187 35.21 -7.63 -26.86
C TYR A 187 35.54 -8.89 -27.70
N PHE A 188 36.71 -9.50 -27.48
CA PHE A 188 37.15 -10.71 -28.20
C PHE A 188 36.44 -11.99 -27.73
N GLN A 189 35.73 -11.93 -26.61
CA GLN A 189 34.83 -12.97 -26.12
C GLN A 189 33.38 -12.71 -26.51
N THR A 190 33.06 -11.55 -27.11
CA THR A 190 31.71 -11.30 -27.62
C THR A 190 31.53 -11.84 -29.04
N ASN A 191 30.30 -12.19 -29.41
CA ASN A 191 29.97 -12.62 -30.78
C ASN A 191 30.03 -11.45 -31.77
N SER A 192 29.80 -10.21 -31.32
CA SER A 192 29.79 -9.01 -32.17
C SER A 192 31.16 -8.34 -32.34
N GLY A 193 32.13 -8.64 -31.48
CA GLY A 193 33.39 -7.90 -31.39
C GLY A 193 33.24 -6.53 -30.71
N TYR A 194 32.08 -6.25 -30.10
CA TYR A 194 31.77 -5.02 -29.37
C TYR A 194 31.27 -5.35 -27.95
N VAL A 195 31.57 -4.50 -26.99
CA VAL A 195 31.16 -4.68 -25.57
C VAL A 195 29.78 -4.12 -25.27
N SER A 196 29.18 -3.31 -26.15
CA SER A 196 27.82 -2.77 -26.00
C SER A 196 26.69 -3.75 -26.35
N GLY A 197 27.04 -4.94 -26.83
CA GLY A 197 26.09 -6.01 -27.14
C GLY A 197 26.04 -6.35 -28.63
N GLY A 198 24.97 -7.04 -29.03
CA GLY A 198 24.83 -7.66 -30.34
C GLY A 198 24.41 -6.73 -31.45
N LEU A 199 24.68 -7.13 -32.70
CA LEU A 199 24.03 -6.47 -33.85
C LEU A 199 22.52 -6.79 -33.90
N ASP A 200 22.13 -7.92 -33.32
CA ASP A 200 20.79 -8.25 -32.88
C ASP A 200 20.83 -8.38 -31.35
N SER A 201 20.13 -7.48 -30.65
CA SER A 201 20.13 -7.39 -29.20
C SER A 201 19.37 -8.53 -28.50
N SER A 202 18.72 -9.41 -29.26
CA SER A 202 18.05 -10.62 -28.75
C SER A 202 18.90 -11.89 -28.85
N GLN A 203 20.10 -11.82 -29.43
CA GLN A 203 20.98 -12.97 -29.62
C GLN A 203 22.07 -13.01 -28.55
N ASP A 204 22.39 -14.23 -28.08
CA ASP A 204 23.48 -14.49 -27.15
C ASP A 204 24.77 -13.80 -27.60
N GLN A 205 25.40 -13.07 -26.68
CA GLN A 205 26.57 -12.25 -26.97
C GLN A 205 27.89 -12.80 -26.46
N ILE A 206 27.89 -13.87 -25.68
CA ILE A 206 29.13 -14.51 -25.24
C ILE A 206 29.42 -15.69 -26.16
N ARG A 207 30.64 -15.75 -26.70
CA ARG A 207 31.09 -16.90 -27.49
C ARG A 207 31.12 -18.13 -26.59
N SER A 208 30.27 -19.12 -26.87
CA SER A 208 30.16 -20.34 -26.05
C SER A 208 31.49 -21.08 -25.90
N SER A 209 32.36 -21.03 -26.91
CA SER A 209 33.70 -21.65 -26.89
C SER A 209 34.68 -20.98 -25.91
N THR A 210 34.44 -19.74 -25.46
CA THR A 210 35.36 -18.97 -24.61
C THR A 210 34.83 -18.75 -23.18
N VAL A 211 33.71 -19.38 -22.81
CA VAL A 211 33.10 -19.23 -21.47
C VAL A 211 34.08 -19.57 -20.33
N ASN A 212 34.93 -20.59 -20.51
CA ASN A 212 35.98 -20.93 -19.53
C ASN A 212 37.07 -19.85 -19.41
N ASP A 213 37.39 -19.17 -20.52
CA ASP A 213 38.36 -18.08 -20.52
C ASP A 213 37.77 -16.81 -19.91
N PHE A 214 36.46 -16.58 -20.07
CA PHE A 214 35.76 -15.50 -19.40
C PHE A 214 35.72 -15.74 -17.88
N ALA A 215 35.42 -16.96 -17.44
CA ALA A 215 35.52 -17.33 -16.03
C ALA A 215 36.96 -17.18 -15.47
N ALA A 216 37.98 -17.53 -16.26
CA ALA A 216 39.38 -17.29 -15.90
C ALA A 216 39.69 -15.78 -15.81
N TYR A 217 39.11 -14.98 -16.71
CA TYR A 217 39.23 -13.53 -16.69
C TYR A 217 38.72 -12.93 -15.37
N LEU A 218 37.46 -13.18 -15.04
CA LEU A 218 36.81 -12.67 -13.82
C LEU A 218 37.56 -13.09 -12.55
N THR A 219 37.91 -14.38 -12.44
CA THR A 219 38.58 -14.91 -11.23
C THR A 219 39.99 -14.39 -11.05
N ARG A 220 40.75 -14.15 -12.13
CA ARG A 220 42.08 -13.55 -12.02
C ARG A 220 41.99 -12.07 -11.65
N VAL A 221 41.04 -11.31 -12.19
CA VAL A 221 40.83 -9.91 -11.79
C VAL A 221 40.50 -9.83 -10.29
N ASN A 222 39.65 -10.71 -9.78
CA ASN A 222 39.38 -10.79 -8.33
C ASN A 222 40.66 -10.97 -7.51
N GLN A 223 41.50 -11.95 -7.87
CA GLN A 223 42.75 -12.22 -7.15
C GLN A 223 43.70 -11.01 -7.14
N GLU A 224 43.80 -10.31 -8.27
CA GLU A 224 44.67 -9.14 -8.38
C GLU A 224 44.12 -7.95 -7.60
N LEU A 225 42.79 -7.74 -7.59
CA LEU A 225 42.14 -6.72 -6.77
C LEU A 225 42.35 -6.97 -5.27
N GLU A 226 42.09 -8.20 -4.79
CA GLU A 226 42.29 -8.57 -3.40
C GLU A 226 43.75 -8.38 -2.97
N LYS A 227 44.68 -8.85 -3.81
CA LYS A 227 46.12 -8.76 -3.56
C LYS A 227 46.61 -7.31 -3.55
N ALA A 228 46.21 -6.50 -4.53
CA ALA A 228 46.70 -5.13 -4.67
C ALA A 228 46.12 -4.19 -3.61
N HIS A 229 44.85 -4.37 -3.23
CA HIS A 229 44.14 -3.41 -2.38
C HIS A 229 43.86 -3.90 -0.96
N GLY A 230 44.08 -5.19 -0.68
CA GLY A 230 43.84 -5.79 0.63
C GLY A 230 42.35 -5.90 0.98
N ILE A 231 41.50 -6.11 -0.03
CA ILE A 231 40.06 -6.34 0.14
C ILE A 231 39.74 -7.84 0.06
N LYS A 232 38.50 -8.22 0.42
CA LYS A 232 37.98 -9.59 0.30
C LYS A 232 36.66 -9.58 -0.45
N ILE A 233 36.63 -10.20 -1.62
CA ILE A 233 35.48 -10.24 -2.50
C ILE A 233 34.60 -11.42 -2.07
N LYS A 234 33.40 -11.11 -1.56
CA LYS A 234 32.44 -12.11 -1.06
C LYS A 234 31.76 -12.83 -2.22
N THR A 235 31.31 -12.07 -3.22
CA THR A 235 30.58 -12.60 -4.38
C THR A 235 31.10 -12.03 -5.69
N THR A 236 30.90 -12.78 -6.77
CA THR A 236 31.08 -12.32 -8.15
C THR A 236 29.83 -12.65 -8.96
N ASP A 237 29.23 -11.61 -9.55
CA ASP A 237 28.13 -11.74 -10.49
C ASP A 237 28.67 -11.67 -11.93
N PRO A 238 28.67 -12.76 -12.71
CA PRO A 238 29.33 -12.74 -14.01
C PRO A 238 28.61 -11.93 -15.08
N LEU A 239 27.35 -11.52 -14.86
CA LEU A 239 26.48 -10.95 -15.88
C LEU A 239 25.59 -9.84 -15.30
N ASN A 240 25.33 -8.81 -16.09
CA ASN A 240 24.40 -7.73 -15.75
C ASN A 240 23.20 -7.76 -16.69
N GLU A 241 21.98 -7.82 -16.15
CA GLU A 241 20.72 -7.81 -16.92
C GLU A 241 20.69 -8.75 -18.14
N PRO A 242 21.09 -10.03 -17.98
CA PRO A 242 21.51 -10.84 -19.11
C PRO A 242 20.38 -11.22 -20.07
N ASN A 243 19.15 -11.46 -19.62
CA ASN A 243 18.07 -11.92 -20.50
C ASN A 243 17.20 -10.77 -21.06
N THR A 244 17.81 -9.60 -21.29
CA THR A 244 17.14 -8.45 -21.88
C THR A 244 17.47 -8.26 -23.35
N ASN A 245 16.54 -7.69 -24.11
CA ASN A 245 16.64 -7.57 -25.57
C ASN A 245 17.11 -6.19 -26.03
N TYR A 246 17.78 -5.40 -25.19
CA TYR A 246 18.22 -4.04 -25.51
C TYR A 246 19.74 -3.85 -25.51
N TRP A 247 20.53 -4.87 -25.17
CA TRP A 247 21.99 -4.86 -25.32
C TRP A 247 22.39 -4.96 -26.79
N GLY A 248 22.46 -3.80 -27.45
CA GLY A 248 22.66 -3.70 -28.89
C GLY A 248 23.77 -2.75 -29.31
N THR A 249 24.47 -3.13 -30.37
CA THR A 249 25.43 -2.30 -31.10
C THR A 249 24.85 -1.95 -32.47
N ARG A 250 24.75 -0.66 -32.78
CA ARG A 250 24.39 -0.18 -34.11
C ARG A 250 25.63 0.37 -34.80
N LEU A 251 25.77 0.11 -36.11
CA LEU A 251 26.87 0.62 -36.91
C LEU A 251 26.44 1.82 -37.76
N GLY A 252 27.32 2.82 -37.85
CA GLY A 252 27.23 3.95 -38.76
C GLY A 252 27.63 3.60 -40.19
N ALA A 253 27.55 4.59 -41.08
CA ALA A 253 27.91 4.41 -42.50
C ALA A 253 29.41 4.14 -42.71
N ASP A 254 30.25 4.50 -41.74
CA ASP A 254 31.70 4.28 -41.69
C ASP A 254 32.07 2.92 -41.07
N GLY A 255 31.09 2.12 -40.65
CA GLY A 255 31.29 0.83 -39.99
C GLY A 255 31.67 0.91 -38.51
N ASN A 256 31.73 2.11 -37.93
CA ASN A 256 31.96 2.28 -36.49
C ASN A 256 30.65 2.26 -35.70
N PRO A 257 30.68 1.84 -34.42
CA PRO A 257 29.50 1.85 -33.59
C PRO A 257 28.98 3.27 -33.34
N VAL A 258 27.66 3.42 -33.34
CA VAL A 258 26.95 4.68 -33.08
C VAL A 258 25.82 4.44 -32.09
N GLY A 259 25.62 5.37 -31.15
CA GLY A 259 24.49 5.33 -30.22
C GLY A 259 24.56 4.24 -29.14
N GLY A 260 25.72 3.60 -28.95
CA GLY A 260 25.94 2.71 -27.81
C GLY A 260 26.04 3.51 -26.52
N GLY A 261 25.15 3.25 -25.56
CA GLY A 261 25.15 3.98 -24.29
C GLY A 261 26.16 3.44 -23.28
N GLN A 262 26.37 2.12 -23.25
CA GLN A 262 27.10 1.42 -22.19
C GLN A 262 27.59 0.03 -22.65
N GLU A 263 28.46 -0.61 -21.86
CA GLU A 263 28.73 -2.05 -21.94
C GLU A 263 27.49 -2.87 -21.56
N GLY A 264 27.26 -4.00 -22.22
CA GLY A 264 26.14 -4.92 -21.99
C GLY A 264 26.23 -6.16 -22.86
N ALA A 265 25.76 -7.32 -22.38
CA ALA A 265 25.75 -8.56 -23.14
C ALA A 265 24.48 -9.38 -22.89
N HIS A 266 23.68 -9.60 -23.94
CA HIS A 266 22.59 -10.56 -23.86
C HIS A 266 23.15 -11.97 -23.63
N ALA A 267 22.60 -12.68 -22.65
CA ALA A 267 22.79 -14.09 -22.42
C ALA A 267 21.46 -14.69 -21.97
N GLY A 268 20.86 -15.52 -22.81
CA GLY A 268 19.65 -16.27 -22.47
C GLY A 268 19.91 -17.31 -21.38
N PRO A 269 18.85 -17.91 -20.79
CA PRO A 269 18.99 -18.80 -19.63
C PRO A 269 19.94 -19.98 -19.84
N ALA A 270 20.09 -20.50 -21.06
CA ALA A 270 20.99 -21.61 -21.36
C ALA A 270 22.47 -21.19 -21.32
N LEU A 271 22.81 -20.00 -21.82
CA LEU A 271 24.17 -19.47 -21.79
C LEU A 271 24.56 -19.03 -20.38
N GLN A 272 23.64 -18.42 -19.62
CA GLN A 272 23.87 -18.08 -18.22
C GLN A 272 24.32 -19.31 -17.39
N GLN A 273 23.68 -20.46 -17.60
CA GLN A 273 24.04 -21.72 -16.93
C GLN A 273 25.50 -22.12 -17.21
N GLN A 274 25.97 -22.00 -18.46
CA GLN A 274 27.34 -22.32 -18.83
C GLN A 274 28.33 -21.39 -18.13
N VAL A 275 28.04 -20.09 -18.08
CA VAL A 275 28.87 -19.09 -17.41
C VAL A 275 28.95 -19.35 -15.91
N ILE A 276 27.81 -19.61 -15.25
CA ILE A 276 27.75 -19.94 -13.82
C ILE A 276 28.58 -21.20 -13.50
N GLN A 277 28.44 -22.26 -14.32
CA GLN A 277 29.20 -23.49 -14.15
C GLN A 277 30.71 -23.27 -14.29
N ALA A 278 31.13 -22.53 -15.32
CA ALA A 278 32.54 -22.24 -15.55
C ALA A 278 33.13 -21.38 -14.42
N LEU A 279 32.42 -20.33 -13.98
CA LEU A 279 32.85 -19.47 -12.87
C LEU A 279 32.98 -20.26 -11.56
N ALA A 280 31.97 -21.06 -11.21
CA ALA A 280 31.99 -21.86 -10.00
C ALA A 280 33.12 -22.91 -10.01
N ALA A 281 33.36 -23.55 -11.16
CA ALA A 281 34.46 -24.50 -11.33
C ALA A 281 35.82 -23.81 -11.16
N LYS A 282 36.02 -22.61 -11.72
CA LYS A 282 37.26 -21.84 -11.57
C LYS A 282 37.48 -21.38 -10.13
N LEU A 283 36.46 -20.84 -9.47
CA LEU A 283 36.54 -20.44 -8.06
C LEU A 283 36.91 -21.61 -7.16
N THR A 284 36.32 -22.79 -7.40
CA THR A 284 36.61 -24.02 -6.64
C THR A 284 38.03 -24.50 -6.89
N ALA A 285 38.48 -24.56 -8.15
CA ALA A 285 39.84 -25.00 -8.49
C ALA A 285 40.93 -24.09 -7.89
N LEU A 286 40.63 -22.79 -7.71
CA LEU A 286 41.51 -21.82 -7.08
C LEU A 286 41.45 -21.86 -5.54
N GLY A 287 40.56 -22.66 -4.94
CA GLY A 287 40.32 -22.64 -3.49
C GLY A 287 39.79 -21.28 -2.99
N SER A 288 39.12 -20.52 -3.86
CA SER A 288 38.65 -19.17 -3.53
C SER A 288 37.51 -19.20 -2.51
N HIS A 289 37.48 -18.17 -1.66
CA HIS A 289 36.38 -17.93 -0.74
C HIS A 289 35.21 -17.20 -1.40
N THR A 290 35.46 -16.50 -2.51
CA THR A 290 34.43 -15.83 -3.32
C THR A 290 33.41 -16.83 -3.85
N LYS A 291 32.14 -16.46 -3.82
CA LYS A 291 31.02 -17.27 -4.30
C LYS A 291 30.36 -16.64 -5.54
N VAL A 292 29.56 -17.43 -6.25
CA VAL A 292 28.76 -16.90 -7.36
C VAL A 292 27.51 -16.23 -6.81
N SER A 293 27.31 -14.96 -7.15
CA SER A 293 25.98 -14.33 -7.16
C SER A 293 25.41 -14.40 -8.57
N ALA A 294 24.09 -14.48 -8.67
CA ALA A 294 23.38 -14.44 -9.94
C ALA A 294 21.93 -14.00 -9.67
N MET A 295 21.22 -13.41 -10.62
CA MET A 295 21.56 -13.27 -12.04
C MET A 295 21.51 -11.83 -12.51
N ASP A 296 21.36 -10.90 -11.56
CA ASP A 296 21.31 -9.46 -11.83
C ASP A 296 20.29 -9.08 -12.91
N GLU A 297 19.15 -9.79 -12.95
CA GLU A 297 18.13 -9.54 -13.95
C GLU A 297 17.44 -8.20 -13.70
N THR A 298 17.18 -7.46 -14.78
CA THR A 298 16.60 -6.11 -14.80
C THR A 298 15.33 -5.97 -13.98
N ASN A 299 14.54 -7.04 -13.95
CA ASN A 299 13.23 -7.06 -13.31
C ASN A 299 12.95 -8.42 -12.66
N PRO A 300 12.15 -8.46 -11.57
CA PRO A 300 11.82 -9.70 -10.87
C PRO A 300 11.09 -10.74 -11.73
N GLY A 301 10.28 -10.32 -12.71
CA GLY A 301 9.62 -11.24 -13.63
C GLY A 301 10.59 -11.98 -14.58
N THR A 302 11.65 -11.30 -15.03
CA THR A 302 12.71 -11.96 -15.83
C THR A 302 13.56 -12.88 -14.96
N PHE A 303 13.85 -12.46 -13.72
CA PHE A 303 14.48 -13.31 -12.72
C PHE A 303 13.71 -14.63 -12.54
N GLU A 304 12.38 -14.54 -12.32
CA GLU A 304 11.52 -15.72 -12.16
C GLU A 304 11.65 -16.67 -13.36
N LYS A 305 11.50 -16.13 -14.58
CA LYS A 305 11.58 -16.90 -15.82
C LYS A 305 12.89 -17.70 -15.91
N ASN A 306 14.01 -17.04 -15.61
CA ASN A 306 15.32 -17.66 -15.76
C ASN A 306 15.63 -18.64 -14.63
N TRP A 307 15.34 -18.28 -13.37
CA TRP A 307 15.54 -19.18 -12.24
C TRP A 307 14.77 -20.47 -12.44
N ASN A 308 13.53 -20.37 -12.93
CA ASN A 308 12.69 -21.52 -13.25
C ASN A 308 13.23 -22.38 -14.40
N ALA A 309 14.03 -21.81 -15.31
CA ALA A 309 14.69 -22.54 -16.39
C ALA A 309 15.99 -23.26 -15.94
N TYR A 310 16.59 -22.87 -14.81
CA TYR A 310 17.81 -23.50 -14.32
C TYR A 310 17.53 -24.89 -13.71
N PRO A 311 18.33 -25.92 -14.05
CA PRO A 311 18.29 -27.18 -13.32
C PRO A 311 18.85 -27.01 -11.90
N GLU A 312 18.46 -27.90 -10.98
CA GLU A 312 18.88 -27.84 -9.57
C GLU A 312 20.42 -27.83 -9.42
N SER A 313 21.15 -28.52 -10.30
CA SER A 313 22.61 -28.54 -10.30
C SER A 313 23.24 -27.17 -10.56
N VAL A 314 22.61 -26.30 -11.35
CA VAL A 314 23.07 -24.92 -11.56
C VAL A 314 22.61 -24.03 -10.42
N ARG A 315 21.35 -24.18 -9.97
CA ARG A 315 20.84 -23.43 -8.81
C ARG A 315 21.74 -23.62 -7.60
N ALA A 316 22.24 -24.84 -7.35
CA ALA A 316 23.15 -25.15 -6.24
C ALA A 316 24.49 -24.39 -6.28
N LEU A 317 24.94 -23.93 -7.45
CA LEU A 317 26.20 -23.17 -7.60
C LEU A 317 26.05 -21.69 -7.22
N VAL A 318 24.83 -21.16 -7.27
CA VAL A 318 24.53 -19.76 -6.93
C VAL A 318 24.36 -19.63 -5.41
N SER A 319 25.19 -18.83 -4.75
CA SER A 319 25.15 -18.67 -3.28
C SER A 319 24.37 -17.44 -2.82
N GLN A 320 24.19 -16.45 -3.70
CA GLN A 320 23.42 -15.22 -3.44
C GLN A 320 22.55 -14.90 -4.65
N LEU A 321 21.31 -14.48 -4.41
CA LEU A 321 20.38 -14.08 -5.44
C LEU A 321 20.42 -12.56 -5.61
N ASN A 322 20.65 -12.10 -6.83
CA ASN A 322 20.67 -10.70 -7.20
C ASN A 322 19.52 -10.41 -8.19
N VAL A 323 18.81 -9.31 -7.97
CA VAL A 323 17.71 -8.84 -8.82
C VAL A 323 17.61 -7.32 -8.82
N HIS A 324 17.30 -6.74 -9.97
CA HIS A 324 17.03 -5.32 -10.13
C HIS A 324 15.52 -5.05 -10.06
N THR A 325 15.15 -3.79 -9.92
CA THR A 325 13.74 -3.38 -9.71
C THR A 325 13.33 -2.20 -10.57
N TYR A 326 13.88 -2.09 -11.78
CA TYR A 326 13.46 -1.09 -12.77
C TYR A 326 11.98 -1.26 -13.18
N GLY A 327 11.52 -2.50 -13.15
CA GLY A 327 10.14 -2.96 -13.20
C GLY A 327 9.87 -3.81 -11.98
N THR A 328 8.65 -3.72 -11.47
CA THR A 328 8.35 -4.10 -10.08
C THR A 328 7.39 -5.29 -9.97
N GLY A 329 6.86 -5.76 -11.10
CA GLY A 329 6.08 -6.99 -11.17
C GLY A 329 6.88 -8.17 -10.61
N GLN A 330 6.20 -9.08 -9.92
CA GLN A 330 6.75 -10.35 -9.39
C GLN A 330 7.78 -10.21 -8.25
N ARG A 331 7.92 -9.06 -7.57
CA ARG A 331 8.80 -8.95 -6.39
C ARG A 331 8.55 -10.04 -5.34
N THR A 332 7.29 -10.31 -5.01
CA THR A 332 6.95 -11.34 -4.02
C THR A 332 7.27 -12.77 -4.50
N THR A 333 7.32 -13.01 -5.81
CA THR A 333 7.82 -14.27 -6.38
C THR A 333 9.29 -14.46 -6.02
N VAL A 334 10.13 -13.45 -6.27
CA VAL A 334 11.57 -13.53 -6.01
C VAL A 334 11.87 -13.68 -4.51
N ARG A 335 11.12 -12.98 -3.66
CA ARG A 335 11.15 -13.18 -2.20
C ARG A 335 10.90 -14.64 -1.82
N ASP A 336 9.83 -15.24 -2.35
CA ASP A 336 9.43 -16.59 -1.99
C ASP A 336 10.39 -17.65 -2.57
N ILE A 337 10.96 -17.40 -3.76
CA ILE A 337 12.09 -18.18 -4.29
C ILE A 337 13.27 -18.12 -3.33
N ALA A 338 13.71 -16.93 -2.90
CA ALA A 338 14.85 -16.78 -2.00
C ALA A 338 14.67 -17.51 -0.66
N LYS A 339 13.44 -17.49 -0.10
CA LYS A 339 13.10 -18.25 1.10
C LYS A 339 13.13 -19.75 0.89
N GLY A 340 12.56 -20.22 -0.22
CA GLY A 340 12.52 -21.64 -0.58
C GLY A 340 13.92 -22.21 -0.83
N GLU A 341 14.78 -21.42 -1.47
CA GLU A 341 16.19 -21.75 -1.72
C GLU A 341 17.08 -21.52 -0.49
N GLN A 342 16.59 -20.80 0.52
CA GLN A 342 17.33 -20.40 1.73
C GLN A 342 18.61 -19.62 1.41
N LYS A 343 18.50 -18.65 0.50
CA LYS A 343 19.62 -17.82 0.04
C LYS A 343 19.43 -16.35 0.41
N PRO A 344 20.51 -15.59 0.65
CA PRO A 344 20.43 -14.14 0.72
C PRO A 344 19.94 -13.59 -0.63
N LEU A 345 19.12 -12.54 -0.55
CA LEU A 345 18.55 -11.85 -1.69
C LEU A 345 18.99 -10.39 -1.62
N TRP A 346 19.66 -9.92 -2.65
CA TRP A 346 19.98 -8.51 -2.81
C TRP A 346 19.03 -7.89 -3.83
N GLN A 347 18.46 -6.75 -3.47
CA GLN A 347 18.10 -5.77 -4.48
C GLN A 347 19.45 -5.16 -4.90
N SER A 348 19.96 -5.56 -6.06
CA SER A 348 21.36 -5.32 -6.42
C SER A 348 21.56 -4.06 -7.27
N GLU A 349 20.47 -3.52 -7.83
CA GLU A 349 20.54 -2.32 -8.66
C GLU A 349 19.17 -1.70 -8.93
N VAL A 350 19.03 -0.42 -8.63
CA VAL A 350 18.01 0.44 -9.24
C VAL A 350 18.41 1.90 -9.07
N GLU A 351 17.92 2.74 -9.97
CA GLU A 351 17.96 4.20 -9.90
C GLU A 351 16.84 4.75 -10.82
N GLY A 352 16.58 6.06 -10.82
CA GLY A 352 15.53 6.62 -11.69
C GLY A 352 15.35 8.13 -11.61
N GLY A 353 14.59 8.69 -12.55
CA GLY A 353 14.35 10.15 -12.64
C GLY A 353 13.17 10.68 -11.82
N TRP A 354 12.07 9.91 -11.74
CA TRP A 354 10.79 10.23 -11.08
C TRP A 354 10.29 11.68 -11.25
N GLY A 355 9.42 11.88 -12.23
CA GLY A 355 8.75 13.15 -12.54
C GLY A 355 8.05 13.11 -13.90
N GLY A 356 7.79 14.26 -14.51
CA GLY A 356 7.09 14.33 -15.80
C GLY A 356 8.02 14.11 -17.00
N GLY A 357 7.67 13.14 -17.87
CA GLY A 357 8.38 12.86 -19.13
C GLY A 357 9.62 11.96 -18.98
N PRO A 358 10.29 11.62 -20.10
CA PRO A 358 11.54 10.85 -20.09
C PRO A 358 12.61 11.55 -19.23
N GLY A 359 13.26 10.82 -18.33
CA GLY A 359 14.25 11.38 -17.38
C GLY A 359 13.69 12.03 -16.12
N GLY A 360 12.37 12.26 -16.03
CA GLY A 360 11.69 12.85 -14.87
C GLY A 360 11.80 14.38 -14.74
N GLY A 361 12.57 15.03 -15.61
CA GLY A 361 12.89 16.46 -15.53
C GLY A 361 13.96 16.75 -14.47
N GLN A 362 14.93 17.61 -14.77
CA GLN A 362 15.98 17.95 -13.80
C GLN A 362 15.45 18.93 -12.75
N SER A 363 15.53 18.54 -11.48
CA SER A 363 15.28 19.40 -10.33
C SER A 363 16.20 19.05 -9.17
N PHE A 364 16.77 20.07 -8.53
CA PHE A 364 17.57 19.92 -7.30
C PHE A 364 16.75 20.18 -6.04
N THR A 365 15.54 20.73 -6.18
CA THR A 365 14.72 21.25 -5.06
C THR A 365 13.33 20.63 -4.98
N SER A 366 12.77 20.11 -6.07
CA SER A 366 11.48 19.44 -6.05
C SER A 366 11.54 18.17 -5.22
N MET A 367 10.52 17.89 -4.41
CA MET A 367 10.42 16.63 -3.68
C MET A 367 10.00 15.45 -4.55
N THR A 368 9.53 15.67 -5.78
CA THR A 368 9.03 14.58 -6.65
C THR A 368 10.07 13.47 -6.88
N PRO A 369 11.34 13.76 -7.26
CA PRO A 369 12.35 12.72 -7.39
C PRO A 369 12.61 12.00 -6.07
N GLY A 370 12.75 12.76 -4.97
CA GLY A 370 13.00 12.24 -3.63
C GLY A 370 11.91 11.32 -3.10
N LEU A 371 10.64 11.66 -3.34
CA LEU A 371 9.48 10.87 -2.95
C LEU A 371 9.34 9.61 -3.81
N GLY A 372 9.57 9.72 -5.12
CA GLY A 372 9.56 8.57 -6.03
C GLY A 372 10.61 7.52 -5.66
N MET A 373 11.84 7.97 -5.39
CA MET A 373 12.91 7.10 -4.90
C MET A 373 12.60 6.48 -3.53
N ALA A 374 12.09 7.28 -2.60
CA ALA A 374 11.72 6.76 -1.28
C ALA A 374 10.61 5.70 -1.39
N ARG A 375 9.64 5.89 -2.29
CA ARG A 375 8.57 4.92 -2.56
C ARG A 375 9.13 3.61 -3.09
N GLN A 376 10.03 3.68 -4.07
CA GLN A 376 10.76 2.52 -4.60
C GLN A 376 11.43 1.74 -3.46
N MET A 377 12.20 2.40 -2.59
CA MET A 377 12.89 1.75 -1.47
C MET A 377 11.93 1.14 -0.45
N VAL A 378 10.82 1.81 -0.10
CA VAL A 378 9.80 1.26 0.79
C VAL A 378 9.19 -0.01 0.22
N ASP A 379 8.87 -0.02 -1.07
CA ASP A 379 8.27 -1.18 -1.74
C ASP A 379 9.24 -2.34 -1.89
N ASP A 380 10.49 -2.07 -2.30
CA ASP A 380 11.52 -3.10 -2.38
C ASP A 380 11.75 -3.76 -1.02
N LEU A 381 11.92 -2.98 0.04
CA LEU A 381 12.13 -3.52 1.40
C LEU A 381 10.94 -4.34 1.90
N ARG A 382 9.70 -3.94 1.58
CA ARG A 382 8.48 -4.61 2.04
C ARG A 382 8.15 -5.86 1.22
N GLU A 383 8.39 -5.84 -0.08
CA GLU A 383 7.90 -6.87 -1.02
C GLU A 383 8.97 -7.89 -1.40
N LEU A 384 10.23 -7.46 -1.57
CA LEU A 384 11.36 -8.36 -1.82
C LEU A 384 11.93 -8.94 -0.52
N GLU A 385 11.86 -8.19 0.59
CA GLU A 385 12.55 -8.50 1.86
C GLU A 385 14.06 -8.79 1.67
N PRO A 386 14.81 -7.92 0.97
CA PRO A 386 16.21 -8.20 0.66
C PRO A 386 17.09 -8.05 1.90
N THR A 387 18.22 -8.76 1.92
CA THR A 387 19.28 -8.60 2.92
C THR A 387 20.19 -7.42 2.60
N ALA A 388 20.26 -6.96 1.36
CA ALA A 388 20.95 -5.72 0.99
C ALA A 388 20.19 -4.99 -0.12
N TRP A 389 20.41 -3.68 -0.22
CA TRP A 389 19.81 -2.84 -1.26
C TRP A 389 20.90 -1.94 -1.86
N ALA A 390 21.03 -1.92 -3.18
CA ALA A 390 22.12 -1.21 -3.85
C ALA A 390 21.63 -0.30 -4.99
N PHE A 391 22.18 0.92 -5.00
CA PHE A 391 22.04 1.85 -6.13
C PHE A 391 22.78 1.29 -7.35
N TRP A 392 22.29 1.61 -8.56
CA TRP A 392 23.13 1.56 -9.76
C TRP A 392 24.35 2.46 -9.59
N GLN A 393 24.16 3.76 -9.81
CA GLN A 393 25.11 4.79 -9.43
C GLN A 393 24.37 6.01 -8.90
N PRO A 394 24.74 6.50 -7.70
CA PRO A 394 24.16 7.72 -7.17
C PRO A 394 24.74 8.97 -7.85
N VAL A 395 25.88 8.87 -8.52
CA VAL A 395 26.58 9.98 -9.18
C VAL A 395 26.35 9.92 -10.68
N GLU A 396 25.74 10.97 -11.25
CA GLU A 396 25.48 11.11 -12.68
C GLU A 396 26.21 12.30 -13.31
N ASP A 397 26.37 12.24 -14.63
CA ASP A 397 26.91 13.34 -15.41
C ASP A 397 25.90 14.50 -15.47
N TYR A 398 26.29 15.65 -14.95
CA TYR A 398 25.49 16.87 -15.02
C TYR A 398 25.18 17.26 -16.47
N ASN A 399 26.12 17.05 -17.40
CA ASN A 399 25.93 17.42 -18.80
C ASN A 399 24.90 16.53 -19.51
N ASN A 400 24.82 15.24 -19.18
CA ASN A 400 23.74 14.37 -19.64
C ASN A 400 22.41 14.70 -18.97
N MET A 401 22.42 15.07 -17.69
CA MET A 401 21.20 15.27 -16.91
C MET A 401 20.57 16.67 -17.06
N LYS A 402 21.28 17.67 -17.57
CA LYS A 402 20.69 19.00 -17.81
C LYS A 402 19.67 18.98 -18.97
N PRO A 403 18.70 19.90 -19.00
CA PRO A 403 17.79 20.04 -20.14
C PRO A 403 18.52 20.13 -21.48
N GLY A 404 18.10 19.32 -22.44
CA GLY A 404 18.73 19.20 -23.76
C GLY A 404 19.98 18.33 -23.81
N GLY A 405 20.37 17.70 -22.69
CA GLY A 405 21.35 16.62 -22.66
C GLY A 405 20.75 15.30 -23.19
N GLU A 406 20.69 14.29 -22.32
CA GLU A 406 20.10 12.98 -22.66
C GLU A 406 18.57 13.09 -22.82
N PHE A 407 17.93 14.00 -22.07
CA PHE A 407 16.48 14.22 -22.10
C PHE A 407 16.13 15.68 -22.40
N PRO A 408 15.05 15.95 -23.17
CA PRO A 408 14.61 17.32 -23.46
C PRO A 408 14.38 18.18 -22.21
N THR A 409 13.79 17.61 -21.17
CA THR A 409 13.52 18.27 -19.88
C THR A 409 14.62 18.06 -18.84
N GLY A 410 15.71 17.37 -19.22
CA GLY A 410 16.74 16.90 -18.29
C GLY A 410 16.24 15.76 -17.40
N GLY A 411 17.07 15.34 -16.45
CA GLY A 411 16.71 14.27 -15.54
C GLY A 411 17.42 14.27 -14.21
N ASN A 412 16.92 13.42 -13.31
CA ASN A 412 17.49 13.19 -12.00
C ASN A 412 17.83 11.71 -11.80
N TRP A 413 18.41 11.02 -12.79
CA TRP A 413 18.84 9.63 -12.59
C TRP A 413 19.80 9.50 -11.40
N GLY A 414 20.91 10.22 -11.32
CA GLY A 414 21.73 10.25 -10.10
C GLY A 414 21.13 11.12 -9.00
N SER A 415 21.38 10.79 -7.73
CA SER A 415 21.09 11.65 -6.58
C SER A 415 22.12 12.79 -6.40
N ILE A 416 23.30 12.60 -6.98
CA ILE A 416 24.44 13.51 -7.04
C ILE A 416 24.77 13.75 -8.52
N GLN A 417 25.05 14.98 -8.92
CA GLN A 417 25.42 15.31 -10.31
C GLN A 417 26.67 16.18 -10.34
N LEU A 418 27.60 15.88 -11.25
CA LEU A 418 28.73 16.74 -11.61
C LEU A 418 29.12 16.53 -13.08
N PRO A 419 29.82 17.46 -13.73
CA PRO A 419 30.28 17.25 -15.11
C PRO A 419 31.27 16.07 -15.19
N PHE A 420 31.08 15.17 -16.16
CA PHE A 420 32.00 14.05 -16.39
C PHE A 420 33.22 14.40 -17.28
N ASP A 421 33.44 15.68 -17.55
CA ASP A 421 34.52 16.24 -18.36
C ASP A 421 35.49 17.15 -17.58
N CYS A 422 35.54 17.02 -16.25
CA CYS A 422 36.43 17.84 -15.41
C CYS A 422 37.92 17.55 -15.68
N LYS A 423 38.71 18.62 -15.71
CA LYS A 423 40.14 18.65 -16.00
C LYS A 423 40.98 18.61 -14.73
N ALA A 424 42.25 18.26 -14.86
CA ALA A 424 43.20 18.24 -13.74
C ALA A 424 43.40 19.61 -13.05
N THR A 425 43.10 20.71 -13.76
CA THR A 425 43.18 22.09 -13.23
C THR A 425 41.88 22.58 -12.62
N ASP A 426 40.80 21.80 -12.66
CA ASP A 426 39.51 22.22 -12.13
C ASP A 426 39.49 22.21 -10.60
N THR A 427 38.55 22.98 -10.06
CA THR A 427 38.26 23.07 -8.63
C THR A 427 36.77 22.82 -8.39
N LEU A 428 36.32 22.74 -7.14
CA LEU A 428 34.89 22.70 -6.81
C LEU A 428 34.10 23.91 -7.34
N LYS A 429 34.77 25.01 -7.73
CA LYS A 429 34.14 26.15 -8.38
C LYS A 429 33.89 25.93 -9.88
N THR A 430 34.81 25.27 -10.58
CA THR A 430 34.72 25.04 -12.03
C THR A 430 34.14 23.67 -12.39
N CYS A 431 34.20 22.71 -11.46
CA CYS A 431 33.58 21.39 -11.50
C CYS A 431 32.66 21.22 -10.27
N PRO A 432 31.51 21.93 -10.23
CA PRO A 432 30.61 21.90 -9.07
C PRO A 432 29.87 20.57 -8.94
N ILE A 433 29.62 20.18 -7.70
CA ILE A 433 28.82 19.00 -7.34
C ILE A 433 27.45 19.45 -6.84
N TYR A 434 26.40 18.89 -7.42
CA TYR A 434 25.00 19.15 -7.05
C TYR A 434 24.39 17.91 -6.41
N THR A 435 23.53 18.11 -5.41
CA THR A 435 22.68 17.05 -4.83
C THR A 435 21.23 17.42 -5.02
N ASN A 436 20.38 16.45 -5.37
CA ASN A 436 18.93 16.66 -5.44
C ASN A 436 18.21 16.09 -4.21
N THR A 437 16.89 16.18 -4.17
CA THR A 437 16.09 15.70 -3.04
C THR A 437 16.15 14.19 -2.82
N LYS A 438 16.56 13.38 -3.82
CA LYS A 438 16.82 11.94 -3.59
C LYS A 438 17.98 11.72 -2.64
N PHE A 439 19.06 12.48 -2.80
CA PHE A 439 20.19 12.43 -1.87
C PHE A 439 19.73 12.69 -0.43
N ASN A 440 18.76 13.59 -0.26
CA ASN A 440 18.20 13.92 1.03
C ASN A 440 17.30 12.81 1.57
N THR A 441 16.32 12.35 0.80
CA THR A 441 15.31 11.37 1.24
C THR A 441 15.90 9.98 1.46
N VAL A 442 16.82 9.53 0.60
CA VAL A 442 17.50 8.23 0.74
C VAL A 442 18.22 8.11 2.09
N ARG A 443 18.77 9.22 2.61
CA ARG A 443 19.49 9.22 3.89
C ARG A 443 18.59 8.88 5.09
N ASN A 444 17.26 9.02 4.97
CA ASN A 444 16.33 8.52 6.00
C ASN A 444 16.41 7.01 6.16
N PHE A 445 16.76 6.28 5.10
CA PHE A 445 16.93 4.83 5.11
C PHE A 445 18.36 4.49 5.54
N THR A 446 19.35 5.02 4.83
CA THR A 446 20.76 4.61 5.00
C THR A 446 21.37 4.97 6.36
N HIS A 447 20.81 5.95 7.08
CA HIS A 447 21.28 6.34 8.43
C HIS A 447 20.57 5.60 9.56
N TYR A 448 19.37 5.08 9.32
CA TYR A 448 18.46 4.63 10.38
C TYR A 448 17.95 3.20 10.25
N ILE A 449 18.13 2.55 9.10
CA ILE A 449 18.08 1.10 8.93
C ILE A 449 19.52 0.66 8.69
N ARG A 450 20.12 -0.02 9.65
CA ARG A 450 21.57 -0.23 9.72
C ARG A 450 21.93 -1.69 9.48
N PRO A 451 23.18 -1.97 9.09
CA PRO A 451 23.72 -3.32 9.16
C PRO A 451 23.46 -3.92 10.55
N GLY A 452 22.94 -5.15 10.59
CA GLY A 452 22.55 -5.81 11.84
C GLY A 452 21.07 -5.66 12.25
N ASP A 453 20.35 -4.69 11.67
CA ASP A 453 18.91 -4.58 11.88
C ASP A 453 18.16 -5.70 11.13
N ARG A 454 16.92 -5.97 11.50
CA ARG A 454 16.02 -6.91 10.80
C ARG A 454 14.79 -6.18 10.34
N LEU A 455 14.48 -6.26 9.05
CA LEU A 455 13.22 -5.75 8.50
C LEU A 455 12.04 -6.45 9.19
N ILE A 456 10.97 -5.72 9.48
CA ILE A 456 9.77 -6.28 10.09
C ILE A 456 8.55 -5.88 9.28
N LYS A 457 7.49 -6.69 9.33
CA LYS A 457 6.25 -6.34 8.61
C LYS A 457 5.61 -5.09 9.20
N VAL A 458 4.96 -4.32 8.34
CA VAL A 458 4.21 -3.11 8.68
C VAL A 458 2.94 -3.05 7.85
N GLY A 459 1.82 -2.70 8.47
CA GLY A 459 0.51 -2.70 7.80
C GLY A 459 0.21 -1.47 6.93
N ASP A 460 1.13 -0.51 6.84
CA ASP A 460 0.99 0.70 6.03
C ASP A 460 1.93 0.63 4.83
N THR A 461 1.38 0.72 3.61
CA THR A 461 2.17 0.61 2.39
C THR A 461 3.09 1.81 2.16
N SER A 462 2.87 2.95 2.85
CA SER A 462 3.76 4.12 2.81
C SER A 462 4.91 4.04 3.80
N SER A 463 5.07 2.90 4.47
CA SER A 463 6.08 2.70 5.52
C SER A 463 6.90 1.44 5.30
N THR A 464 8.14 1.48 5.79
CA THR A 464 8.96 0.29 6.07
C THR A 464 9.47 0.38 7.50
N ALA A 465 9.79 -0.77 8.11
CA ALA A 465 10.20 -0.83 9.50
C ALA A 465 11.30 -1.86 9.73
N ALA A 466 12.16 -1.59 10.71
CA ALA A 466 13.20 -2.51 11.14
C ALA A 466 13.36 -2.50 12.67
N VAL A 467 13.81 -3.61 13.23
CA VAL A 467 14.20 -3.73 14.65
C VAL A 467 15.68 -4.01 14.77
N SER A 468 16.29 -3.46 15.82
CA SER A 468 17.67 -3.76 16.19
C SER A 468 17.70 -4.65 17.43
N ALA A 469 18.80 -5.39 17.62
CA ALA A 469 19.03 -6.15 18.85
C ALA A 469 19.04 -5.27 20.13
N GLY A 470 19.28 -3.96 20.02
CA GLY A 470 19.46 -3.03 21.13
C GLY A 470 18.20 -2.36 21.69
N LYS A 471 17.03 -2.99 21.67
CA LYS A 471 15.73 -2.41 22.11
C LYS A 471 15.32 -1.13 21.39
N ARG A 472 15.58 -1.09 20.07
CA ARG A 472 15.18 0.02 19.18
C ARG A 472 14.42 -0.52 17.98
N ALA A 473 13.52 0.30 17.47
CA ALA A 473 12.89 0.10 16.17
C ALA A 473 12.96 1.41 15.37
N THR A 474 13.00 1.29 14.06
CA THR A 474 12.92 2.40 13.12
C THR A 474 11.72 2.17 12.21
N VAL A 475 10.93 3.22 11.98
CA VAL A 475 9.94 3.24 10.89
C VAL A 475 10.29 4.39 9.97
N VAL A 476 10.44 4.15 8.67
CA VAL A 476 10.58 5.21 7.67
C VAL A 476 9.24 5.34 6.95
N HIS A 477 8.65 6.54 6.98
CA HIS A 477 7.31 6.83 6.48
C HIS A 477 7.35 7.94 5.43
N ILE A 478 6.63 7.74 4.33
CA ILE A 478 6.48 8.71 3.25
C ILE A 478 5.13 9.42 3.40
N ASN A 479 5.12 10.74 3.30
CA ASN A 479 3.91 11.51 3.03
C ASN A 479 4.09 12.24 1.69
N ASP A 480 3.57 11.66 0.62
CA ASP A 480 3.62 12.21 -0.73
C ASP A 480 2.49 13.23 -1.02
N THR A 481 1.57 13.40 -0.06
CA THR A 481 0.46 14.33 -0.22
C THR A 481 0.90 15.78 -0.03
N LYS A 482 0.13 16.71 -0.61
CA LYS A 482 0.34 18.16 -0.46
C LYS A 482 -0.05 18.71 0.92
N LEU A 483 -0.53 17.87 1.83
CA LEU A 483 -0.96 18.27 3.17
C LEU A 483 -0.16 17.53 4.22
N ALA A 484 0.09 18.18 5.36
CA ALA A 484 0.61 17.48 6.53
C ALA A 484 -0.42 16.45 7.01
N ARG A 485 0.06 15.37 7.61
CA ARG A 485 -0.81 14.33 8.21
C ARG A 485 -0.28 13.87 9.56
N THR A 486 -1.15 13.35 10.40
CA THR A 486 -0.74 12.74 11.68
C THR A 486 -0.49 11.25 11.46
N VAL A 487 0.71 10.77 11.82
CA VAL A 487 1.03 9.35 11.92
C VAL A 487 0.85 8.93 13.37
N ARG A 488 -0.16 8.10 13.66
CA ARG A 488 -0.29 7.39 14.93
C ARG A 488 0.52 6.11 14.84
N LEU A 489 1.70 6.10 15.45
CA LEU A 489 2.54 4.92 15.57
C LEU A 489 2.04 4.02 16.69
N ASP A 490 1.47 2.87 16.32
CA ASP A 490 0.95 1.85 17.23
C ASP A 490 2.03 0.82 17.55
N LEU A 491 2.50 0.80 18.80
CA LEU A 491 3.56 -0.08 19.27
C LEU A 491 3.02 -1.31 20.02
N SER A 492 1.72 -1.56 19.97
CA SER A 492 1.07 -2.68 20.69
C SER A 492 1.55 -4.07 20.28
N ALA A 493 2.23 -4.20 19.14
CA ALA A 493 2.83 -5.46 18.71
C ALA A 493 4.15 -5.80 19.43
N PHE A 494 4.76 -4.84 20.14
CA PHE A 494 5.95 -5.08 20.95
C PHE A 494 5.59 -5.67 22.31
N GLY A 495 6.33 -6.70 22.73
CA GLY A 495 6.09 -7.39 24.00
C GLY A 495 6.50 -6.59 25.23
N THR A 496 7.42 -5.64 25.07
CA THR A 496 7.83 -4.72 26.12
C THR A 496 7.89 -3.31 25.55
N ILE A 497 7.22 -2.38 26.25
CA ILE A 497 7.29 -0.94 26.03
C ILE A 497 7.72 -0.31 27.36
N ALA A 498 8.94 0.20 27.41
CA ALA A 498 9.47 0.83 28.61
C ALA A 498 8.69 2.10 28.98
N LYS A 499 8.60 2.43 30.27
CA LYS A 499 7.90 3.63 30.75
C LYS A 499 8.46 4.94 30.18
N ASN A 500 9.73 4.94 29.81
CA ASN A 500 10.45 6.05 29.19
C ASN A 500 10.64 5.86 27.68
N ALA A 501 9.89 4.96 27.03
CA ALA A 501 9.95 4.79 25.59
C ALA A 501 9.58 6.10 24.87
N THR A 502 10.32 6.41 23.80
CA THR A 502 10.10 7.63 23.01
C THR A 502 10.14 7.33 21.53
N VAL A 503 9.44 8.15 20.75
CA VAL A 503 9.58 8.26 19.29
C VAL A 503 10.23 9.59 18.97
N THR A 504 11.40 9.57 18.35
CA THR A 504 12.06 10.78 17.85
C THR A 504 11.90 10.86 16.33
N PRO A 505 11.13 11.81 15.79
CA PRO A 505 10.99 11.96 14.35
C PRO A 505 12.22 12.65 13.76
N VAL A 506 12.58 12.26 12.54
CA VAL A 506 13.64 12.86 11.74
C VAL A 506 13.06 13.18 10.37
N PHE A 507 12.86 14.46 10.09
CA PHE A 507 12.15 14.94 8.92
C PHE A 507 13.11 15.24 7.76
N THR A 508 12.68 14.88 6.56
CA THR A 508 13.28 15.32 5.31
C THR A 508 12.20 15.80 4.37
N ASP A 509 12.25 17.07 4.01
CA ASP A 509 11.31 17.75 3.12
C ASP A 509 12.04 18.88 2.36
N VAL A 510 11.30 19.74 1.66
CA VAL A 510 11.85 20.90 0.93
C VAL A 510 12.67 21.87 1.81
N SER A 511 12.46 21.88 3.12
CA SER A 511 13.16 22.77 4.05
C SER A 511 14.52 22.23 4.51
N GLY A 512 14.80 20.95 4.28
CA GLY A 512 16.07 20.33 4.62
C GLY A 512 15.98 18.82 4.87
N ALA A 513 17.15 18.20 5.06
CA ALA A 513 17.29 16.76 5.26
C ALA A 513 17.65 16.41 6.70
N LEU A 514 17.17 15.26 7.16
CA LEU A 514 17.49 14.65 8.46
C LEU A 514 17.31 15.60 9.67
N LYS A 515 16.34 16.50 9.60
CA LYS A 515 16.05 17.44 10.69
C LYS A 515 15.41 16.69 11.85
N LYS A 516 16.18 16.49 12.92
CA LYS A 516 15.72 15.80 14.13
C LYS A 516 14.72 16.67 14.90
N GLY A 517 13.55 16.12 15.17
CA GLY A 517 12.53 16.71 16.04
C GLY A 517 12.72 16.37 17.52
N ALA A 518 11.87 16.94 18.37
CA ALA A 518 11.84 16.62 19.79
C ALA A 518 11.33 15.18 20.03
N PRO A 519 11.90 14.42 20.99
CA PRO A 519 11.38 13.12 21.37
C PRO A 519 9.94 13.23 21.92
N ILE A 520 9.06 12.37 21.44
CA ILE A 520 7.66 12.26 21.88
C ILE A 520 7.54 11.02 22.75
N ALA A 521 7.01 11.18 23.96
CA ALA A 521 6.81 10.06 24.88
C ALA A 521 5.73 9.11 24.36
N VAL A 522 5.99 7.80 24.45
CA VAL A 522 4.99 6.77 24.15
C VAL A 522 3.99 6.71 25.30
N ARG A 523 2.70 6.83 24.98
CA ARG A 523 1.59 6.76 25.94
C ARG A 523 0.57 5.74 25.47
N ASN A 524 0.12 4.88 26.37
CA ASN A 524 -0.86 3.82 26.07
C ASN A 524 -0.44 2.97 24.85
N GLY A 525 0.85 2.67 24.74
CA GLY A 525 1.41 1.88 23.64
C GLY A 525 1.44 2.57 22.27
N ALA A 526 1.25 3.90 22.19
CA ALA A 526 1.32 4.62 20.93
C ALA A 526 1.97 6.01 21.07
N ALA A 527 2.36 6.60 19.93
CA ALA A 527 2.75 8.00 19.83
C ALA A 527 2.22 8.58 18.52
N SER A 528 1.83 9.86 18.53
CA SER A 528 1.35 10.57 17.34
C SER A 528 2.36 11.60 16.90
N VAL A 529 2.70 11.60 15.62
CA VAL A 529 3.68 12.50 15.01
C VAL A 529 3.02 13.23 13.85
N LEU A 530 3.06 14.56 13.84
CA LEU A 530 2.68 15.34 12.67
C LEU A 530 3.82 15.26 11.66
N VAL A 531 3.57 14.63 10.51
CA VAL A 531 4.54 14.56 9.40
C VAL A 531 4.20 15.65 8.37
N PRO A 532 5.19 16.42 7.89
CA PRO A 532 4.97 17.47 6.89
C PRO A 532 4.40 16.93 5.58
N ALA A 533 3.78 17.80 4.79
CA ALA A 533 3.46 17.53 3.38
C ALA A 533 4.74 17.19 2.60
N GLU A 534 4.64 16.36 1.58
CA GLU A 534 5.74 16.03 0.66
C GLU A 534 7.06 15.72 1.38
N SER A 535 7.04 14.76 2.30
CA SER A 535 8.15 14.47 3.20
C SER A 535 8.44 12.97 3.35
N VAL A 536 9.67 12.68 3.77
CA VAL A 536 10.09 11.36 4.29
C VAL A 536 10.51 11.56 5.74
N THR A 537 9.92 10.78 6.65
CA THR A 537 10.15 10.89 8.09
C THR A 537 10.63 9.55 8.66
N SER A 538 11.80 9.54 9.31
CA SER A 538 12.26 8.39 10.12
C SER A 538 11.80 8.57 11.56
N LEU A 539 11.01 7.63 12.06
CA LEU A 539 10.49 7.56 13.42
C LEU A 539 11.39 6.61 14.24
N LEU A 540 12.29 7.19 15.03
CA LEU A 540 13.26 6.44 15.83
C LEU A 540 12.64 6.08 17.19
N VAL A 541 12.33 4.80 17.38
CA VAL A 541 11.70 4.29 18.60
C VAL A 541 12.76 3.71 19.53
N THR A 542 12.75 4.14 20.79
CA THR A 542 13.59 3.58 21.85
C THR A 542 12.73 2.96 22.96
N GLY A 543 13.28 1.97 23.66
CA GLY A 543 12.61 1.33 24.79
C GLY A 543 11.53 0.33 24.38
N VAL A 544 11.61 -0.23 23.18
CA VAL A 544 10.71 -1.30 22.70
C VAL A 544 11.50 -2.57 22.38
N SER A 545 10.95 -3.73 22.72
CA SER A 545 11.58 -5.03 22.43
C SER A 545 10.60 -6.19 22.51
N GLY A 546 10.97 -7.30 21.89
CA GLY A 546 10.20 -8.55 21.92
C GLY A 546 8.88 -8.46 21.17
N VAL A 547 8.18 -9.59 21.09
CA VAL A 547 6.89 -9.71 20.43
C VAL A 547 5.81 -9.81 21.48
N ALA A 548 4.71 -9.06 21.34
CA ALA A 548 3.58 -9.20 22.25
C ALA A 548 2.95 -10.58 22.09
N PRO A 549 2.53 -11.27 23.19
CA PRO A 549 1.93 -12.61 23.10
C PRO A 549 0.78 -12.68 22.09
N GLY A 550 -0.05 -11.64 22.03
CA GLY A 550 -1.17 -11.51 21.09
C GLY A 550 -0.82 -10.96 19.70
N ALA A 551 0.46 -10.71 19.39
CA ALA A 551 0.90 -10.18 18.08
C ALA A 551 1.39 -11.27 17.13
N ALA A 552 1.81 -12.43 17.64
CA ALA A 552 2.20 -13.57 16.80
C ALA A 552 1.14 -13.85 15.73
N LEU A 553 1.59 -14.11 14.50
CA LEU A 553 0.71 -14.39 13.37
C LEU A 553 -0.29 -15.49 13.72
N VAL A 554 0.25 -16.63 14.16
CA VAL A 554 -0.49 -17.77 14.71
C VAL A 554 -0.09 -18.00 16.16
N GLN A 555 -1.01 -18.52 16.96
CA GLN A 555 -0.86 -18.81 18.38
C GLN A 555 -1.11 -20.30 18.63
N SER A 556 -0.38 -20.86 19.59
CA SER A 556 -0.58 -22.25 19.98
C SER A 556 -1.98 -22.44 20.58
N GLY A 557 -2.67 -23.52 20.18
CA GLY A 557 -4.02 -23.83 20.64
C GLY A 557 -5.14 -23.03 19.94
N HIS A 558 -4.79 -22.10 19.05
CA HIS A 558 -5.76 -21.36 18.26
C HIS A 558 -6.13 -22.10 16.97
N VAL A 559 -7.28 -21.75 16.41
CA VAL A 559 -7.80 -22.27 15.14
C VAL A 559 -8.10 -21.15 14.17
N TYR A 560 -7.89 -21.44 12.90
CA TYR A 560 -7.79 -20.46 11.83
C TYR A 560 -8.60 -20.89 10.62
N ARG A 561 -9.17 -19.90 9.94
CA ARG A 561 -9.75 -20.07 8.60
C ARG A 561 -8.77 -19.49 7.58
N LEU A 562 -8.47 -20.28 6.55
CA LEU A 562 -7.63 -19.86 5.42
C LEU A 562 -8.57 -19.50 4.27
N LYS A 563 -8.70 -18.20 3.98
CA LYS A 563 -9.61 -17.68 2.96
C LYS A 563 -8.82 -17.22 1.74
N GLY A 564 -9.09 -17.79 0.57
CA GLY A 564 -8.38 -17.45 -0.66
C GLY A 564 -8.73 -16.04 -1.12
N VAL A 565 -7.71 -15.19 -1.32
CA VAL A 565 -7.90 -13.77 -1.67
C VAL A 565 -8.64 -13.60 -3.00
N GLN A 566 -8.41 -14.50 -3.96
CA GLN A 566 -9.04 -14.44 -5.29
C GLN A 566 -10.53 -14.78 -5.28
N SER A 567 -11.00 -15.57 -4.30
CA SER A 567 -12.35 -16.16 -4.33
C SER A 567 -13.22 -15.80 -3.13
N GLY A 568 -12.61 -15.33 -2.02
CA GLY A 568 -13.30 -15.18 -0.74
C GLY A 568 -13.77 -16.49 -0.11
N LYS A 569 -13.30 -17.65 -0.58
CA LYS A 569 -13.71 -18.98 -0.11
C LYS A 569 -12.68 -19.62 0.80
N SER A 570 -13.13 -20.54 1.66
CA SER A 570 -12.30 -21.22 2.66
C SER A 570 -11.63 -22.48 2.10
N LEU A 571 -10.35 -22.66 2.43
CA LEU A 571 -9.64 -23.93 2.25
C LEU A 571 -10.31 -25.02 3.09
N THR A 572 -10.69 -26.11 2.46
CA THR A 572 -11.43 -27.20 3.10
C THR A 572 -10.90 -28.56 2.63
N PRO A 573 -10.79 -29.59 3.48
CA PRO A 573 -10.61 -30.96 3.03
C PRO A 573 -11.64 -31.35 1.96
N ASN A 574 -11.20 -32.10 0.94
CA ASN A 574 -12.11 -32.66 -0.04
C ASN A 574 -12.94 -33.81 0.56
N ALA A 575 -13.99 -34.26 -0.14
CA ALA A 575 -14.88 -35.31 0.35
C ALA A 575 -14.17 -36.67 0.57
N ALA A 576 -13.08 -36.93 -0.15
CA ALA A 576 -12.27 -38.13 0.02
C ALA A 576 -11.34 -38.07 1.25
N GLY A 577 -11.18 -36.90 1.87
CA GLY A 577 -10.29 -36.68 3.01
C GLY A 577 -8.78 -36.74 2.68
N THR A 578 -8.42 -36.76 1.40
CA THR A 578 -7.04 -36.92 0.93
C THR A 578 -6.44 -35.65 0.34
N GLY A 579 -7.26 -34.64 -0.01
CA GLY A 579 -6.80 -33.39 -0.60
C GLY A 579 -7.63 -32.20 -0.14
N THR A 580 -7.52 -31.07 -0.84
CA THR A 580 -8.19 -29.81 -0.47
C THR A 580 -8.93 -29.15 -1.62
N VAL A 581 -10.01 -28.45 -1.30
CA VAL A 581 -10.86 -27.67 -2.21
C VAL A 581 -11.24 -26.33 -1.58
N LEU A 582 -11.69 -25.38 -2.40
CA LEU A 582 -12.38 -24.19 -1.92
C LEU A 582 -13.84 -24.51 -1.60
N ARG A 583 -14.35 -23.98 -0.48
CA ARG A 583 -15.78 -23.99 -0.17
C ARG A 583 -16.23 -22.63 0.30
N THR A 584 -17.49 -22.31 0.01
CA THR A 584 -18.20 -21.15 0.51
C THR A 584 -18.09 -21.14 2.03
N GLU A 585 -17.81 -19.95 2.57
CA GLU A 585 -17.56 -19.76 3.99
C GLU A 585 -18.81 -20.13 4.78
N ASP A 586 -18.70 -21.20 5.57
CA ASP A 586 -19.71 -21.62 6.54
C ASP A 586 -19.12 -21.47 7.95
N PRO A 587 -19.60 -20.51 8.76
CA PRO A 587 -19.16 -20.33 10.14
C PRO A 587 -19.34 -21.58 11.02
N SER A 588 -20.26 -22.48 10.66
CA SER A 588 -20.56 -23.72 11.38
C SER A 588 -19.77 -24.94 10.88
N ALA A 589 -18.98 -24.81 9.81
CA ALA A 589 -18.21 -25.92 9.25
C ALA A 589 -16.85 -26.08 9.92
N ALA A 590 -16.75 -27.00 10.89
CA ALA A 590 -15.50 -27.35 11.58
C ALA A 590 -14.38 -27.77 10.63
N ALA A 591 -14.72 -28.42 9.52
CA ALA A 591 -13.75 -28.86 8.51
C ALA A 591 -13.05 -27.69 7.78
N GLN A 592 -13.59 -26.48 7.85
CA GLN A 592 -12.97 -25.28 7.27
C GLN A 592 -11.97 -24.60 8.23
N LEU A 593 -11.76 -25.17 9.42
CA LEU A 593 -10.85 -24.66 10.44
C LEU A 593 -9.55 -25.49 10.48
N TRP A 594 -8.45 -24.78 10.66
CA TRP A 594 -7.08 -25.29 10.62
C TRP A 594 -6.31 -24.86 11.87
N SER A 595 -5.32 -25.63 12.28
CA SER A 595 -4.39 -25.29 13.35
C SER A 595 -2.97 -25.18 12.79
N PHE A 596 -2.19 -24.26 13.35
CA PHE A 596 -0.78 -24.09 13.00
C PHE A 596 0.10 -24.48 14.18
N THR A 597 1.00 -25.41 13.97
CA THR A 597 2.01 -25.80 14.97
C THR A 597 3.37 -25.21 14.57
N PRO A 598 3.95 -24.30 15.36
CA PRO A 598 5.30 -23.79 15.08
C PRO A 598 6.34 -24.90 15.26
N LEU A 599 7.20 -25.07 14.27
CA LEU A 599 8.28 -26.06 14.24
C LEU A 599 9.66 -25.44 14.53
N THR A 600 9.73 -24.11 14.52
CA THR A 600 10.94 -23.32 14.82
C THR A 600 10.66 -22.39 15.99
N THR A 601 11.67 -22.14 16.82
CA THR A 601 11.55 -21.30 18.03
C THR A 601 11.85 -19.82 17.78
N ALA A 602 12.65 -19.49 16.76
CA ALA A 602 13.01 -18.12 16.42
C ALA A 602 11.87 -17.43 15.66
N THR A 603 11.55 -16.19 16.03
CA THR A 603 10.66 -15.30 15.28
C THR A 603 11.37 -14.81 14.02
N SER A 604 10.98 -15.33 12.86
CA SER A 604 11.64 -15.06 11.58
C SER A 604 10.65 -15.19 10.42
N ASN A 605 10.96 -14.55 9.30
CA ASN A 605 10.30 -14.76 8.00
C ASN A 605 10.64 -16.14 7.39
N GLN A 606 11.52 -16.91 8.03
CA GLN A 606 11.86 -18.30 7.74
C GLN A 606 11.27 -19.28 8.77
N SER A 607 10.43 -18.80 9.71
CA SER A 607 9.76 -19.69 10.67
C SER A 607 8.90 -20.72 9.95
N ARG A 608 8.94 -21.96 10.44
CA ARG A 608 8.27 -23.11 9.81
C ARG A 608 7.09 -23.58 10.64
N TYR A 609 6.05 -24.02 9.95
CA TYR A 609 4.80 -24.46 10.55
C TYR A 609 4.33 -25.79 9.95
N ALA A 610 3.71 -26.62 10.79
CA ALA A 610 2.81 -27.67 10.32
C ALA A 610 1.38 -27.10 10.29
N VAL A 611 0.65 -27.36 9.21
CA VAL A 611 -0.74 -26.90 9.03
C VAL A 611 -1.66 -28.12 9.12
N SER A 612 -2.38 -28.25 10.22
CA SER A 612 -3.24 -29.41 10.51
C SER A 612 -4.72 -29.05 10.47
N THR A 613 -5.59 -30.02 10.28
CA THR A 613 -7.03 -29.84 10.54
C THR A 613 -7.23 -29.38 11.99
N ALA A 614 -8.33 -28.67 12.29
CA ALA A 614 -8.60 -28.23 13.65
C ALA A 614 -8.70 -29.38 14.68
N THR A 615 -9.05 -30.59 14.23
CA THR A 615 -9.05 -31.82 15.05
C THR A 615 -7.65 -32.37 15.34
N GLY A 616 -6.62 -31.91 14.62
CA GLY A 616 -5.24 -32.39 14.74
C GLY A 616 -4.99 -33.78 14.14
N THR A 617 -5.96 -34.37 13.43
CA THR A 617 -5.86 -35.75 12.90
C THR A 617 -5.04 -35.85 11.62
N SER A 618 -5.11 -34.83 10.76
CA SER A 618 -4.40 -34.78 9.48
C SER A 618 -3.73 -33.43 9.26
N GLN A 619 -2.69 -33.40 8.44
CA GLN A 619 -1.92 -32.21 8.10
C GLN A 619 -1.60 -32.11 6.61
N LEU A 620 -1.40 -30.87 6.14
CA LEU A 620 -1.01 -30.58 4.76
C LEU A 620 0.43 -31.01 4.51
N ALA A 621 0.61 -31.83 3.48
CA ALA A 621 1.90 -32.21 2.93
C ALA A 621 1.87 -32.20 1.41
N VAL A 622 3.06 -32.16 0.78
CA VAL A 622 3.20 -32.42 -0.65
C VAL A 622 3.71 -33.84 -0.84
N VAL A 623 2.91 -34.69 -1.48
CA VAL A 623 3.21 -36.09 -1.76
C VAL A 623 3.06 -36.31 -3.27
N ASP A 624 4.12 -36.82 -3.91
CA ASP A 624 4.15 -37.05 -5.37
C ASP A 624 3.72 -35.81 -6.19
N GLY A 625 4.06 -34.62 -5.69
CA GLY A 625 3.74 -33.33 -6.32
C GLY A 625 2.33 -32.80 -6.08
N ALA A 626 1.47 -33.55 -5.39
CA ALA A 626 0.10 -33.16 -5.04
C ALA A 626 0.00 -32.61 -3.61
N LEU A 627 -0.90 -31.64 -3.39
CA LEU A 627 -1.26 -31.18 -2.05
C LEU A 627 -2.19 -32.21 -1.40
N THR A 628 -1.72 -32.86 -0.34
CA THR A 628 -2.35 -34.03 0.26
C THR A 628 -2.52 -33.85 1.77
N LEU A 629 -3.57 -34.46 2.31
CA LEU A 629 -3.75 -34.63 3.74
C LEU A 629 -3.14 -35.95 4.19
N VAL A 630 -2.13 -35.88 5.06
CA VAL A 630 -1.46 -37.05 5.66
C VAL A 630 -1.71 -37.07 7.17
N PRO A 631 -1.55 -38.21 7.87
CA PRO A 631 -1.65 -38.24 9.33
C PRO A 631 -0.70 -37.24 10.00
N THR A 632 -1.17 -36.57 11.05
CA THR A 632 -0.34 -35.65 11.83
C THR A 632 0.76 -36.41 12.56
N VAL A 633 1.99 -35.90 12.50
CA VAL A 633 3.14 -36.43 13.27
C VAL A 633 3.83 -35.33 14.05
N LYS A 634 4.48 -35.69 15.16
CA LYS A 634 5.16 -34.72 16.05
C LYS A 634 6.29 -33.95 15.36
N THR A 635 7.02 -34.61 14.47
CA THR A 635 8.15 -34.02 13.73
C THR A 635 7.94 -34.25 12.23
N PRO A 636 7.18 -33.38 11.55
CA PRO A 636 6.89 -33.52 10.13
C PRO A 636 8.17 -33.38 9.26
N ALA A 637 8.29 -34.19 8.21
CA ALA A 637 9.33 -34.04 7.21
C ALA A 637 9.15 -32.74 6.41
N SER A 638 10.18 -32.29 5.68
CA SER A 638 10.19 -30.99 4.97
C SER A 638 9.04 -30.82 3.98
N ASN A 639 8.49 -31.90 3.44
CA ASN A 639 7.35 -31.86 2.53
C ASN A 639 6.02 -31.53 3.24
N ALA A 640 5.99 -31.57 4.57
CA ALA A 640 4.87 -31.17 5.43
C ALA A 640 5.22 -29.93 6.29
N GLN A 641 6.28 -29.20 5.95
CA GLN A 641 6.66 -27.94 6.60
C GLN A 641 6.38 -26.76 5.67
N TRP A 642 5.82 -25.69 6.24
CA TRP A 642 5.38 -24.51 5.50
C TRP A 642 6.01 -23.24 6.07
N ILE A 643 6.52 -22.38 5.20
CA ILE A 643 6.93 -21.00 5.51
C ILE A 643 5.78 -20.09 5.09
N MET A 644 5.46 -19.11 5.94
CA MET A 644 4.40 -18.14 5.65
C MET A 644 5.03 -16.80 5.30
N SER A 645 4.83 -16.29 4.09
CA SER A 645 5.37 -14.98 3.68
C SER A 645 4.27 -13.92 3.58
N THR A 646 4.56 -12.66 3.90
CA THR A 646 3.60 -11.55 3.79
C THR A 646 4.30 -10.24 3.44
N THR A 647 3.57 -9.33 2.79
CA THR A 647 3.97 -7.92 2.62
C THR A 647 3.53 -7.06 3.82
N GLY A 648 2.79 -7.63 4.78
CA GLY A 648 2.20 -6.88 5.90
C GLY A 648 0.75 -6.45 5.67
N ASP A 649 0.16 -6.73 4.51
CA ASP A 649 -1.22 -6.37 4.13
C ASP A 649 -2.31 -7.31 4.68
N GLY A 650 -1.95 -8.22 5.59
CA GLY A 650 -2.89 -9.17 6.20
C GLY A 650 -3.05 -10.48 5.41
N THR A 651 -2.40 -10.62 4.27
CA THR A 651 -2.44 -11.85 3.46
C THR A 651 -1.10 -12.57 3.45
N TYR A 652 -1.12 -13.88 3.17
CA TYR A 652 0.03 -14.76 3.25
C TYR A 652 0.13 -15.71 2.07
N THR A 653 1.34 -16.00 1.60
CA THR A 653 1.62 -17.22 0.82
C THR A 653 2.05 -18.33 1.78
N LEU A 654 1.76 -19.59 1.44
CA LEU A 654 2.20 -20.76 2.20
C LEU A 654 3.18 -21.56 1.33
N LEU A 655 4.47 -21.38 1.56
CA LEU A 655 5.58 -21.98 0.81
C LEU A 655 6.02 -23.32 1.42
N ASN A 656 5.99 -24.39 0.63
CA ASN A 656 6.46 -25.70 1.05
C ASN A 656 7.99 -25.77 1.07
N VAL A 657 8.57 -26.28 2.16
CA VAL A 657 10.03 -26.32 2.34
C VAL A 657 10.71 -27.34 1.42
N ALA A 658 10.07 -28.47 1.10
CA ALA A 658 10.69 -29.49 0.24
C ALA A 658 10.58 -29.14 -1.25
N THR A 659 9.39 -28.73 -1.70
CA THR A 659 9.13 -28.56 -3.14
C THR A 659 9.35 -27.13 -3.63
N LYS A 660 9.56 -26.17 -2.72
CA LYS A 660 9.74 -24.74 -3.03
C LYS A 660 8.53 -24.15 -3.78
N ARG A 661 7.35 -24.76 -3.63
CA ARG A 661 6.06 -24.36 -4.23
C ARG A 661 5.13 -23.78 -3.18
N VAL A 662 4.24 -22.89 -3.59
CA VAL A 662 3.21 -22.28 -2.72
C VAL A 662 1.86 -22.97 -2.90
N VAL A 663 1.04 -22.96 -1.86
CA VAL A 663 -0.37 -23.37 -1.95
C VAL A 663 -1.11 -22.44 -2.91
N GLU A 664 -1.76 -23.03 -3.91
CA GLU A 664 -2.39 -22.32 -5.03
C GLU A 664 -3.80 -22.87 -5.33
N VAL A 665 -4.69 -22.01 -5.83
CA VAL A 665 -5.87 -22.44 -6.58
C VAL A 665 -5.64 -22.35 -8.09
N GLY A 666 -5.61 -23.51 -8.75
CA GLY A 666 -5.23 -23.63 -10.16
C GLY A 666 -6.12 -22.81 -11.10
N GLY A 667 -5.49 -22.13 -12.07
CA GLY A 667 -6.20 -21.30 -13.07
C GLY A 667 -6.99 -20.13 -12.47
N GLN A 668 -6.68 -19.72 -11.24
CA GLN A 668 -7.43 -18.73 -10.46
C GLN A 668 -8.91 -19.07 -10.29
N ALA A 669 -9.27 -20.35 -10.26
CA ALA A 669 -10.65 -20.77 -10.12
C ALA A 669 -11.30 -20.19 -8.84
N THR A 670 -12.54 -19.72 -8.97
CA THR A 670 -13.32 -19.11 -7.88
C THR A 670 -14.57 -19.90 -7.53
N GLN A 671 -14.85 -21.01 -8.22
CA GLN A 671 -16.05 -21.81 -8.03
C GLN A 671 -16.03 -22.60 -6.71
N ASP A 672 -17.21 -22.94 -6.19
CA ASP A 672 -17.30 -23.81 -5.03
C ASP A 672 -16.85 -25.23 -5.42
N GLY A 673 -16.00 -25.86 -4.61
CA GLY A 673 -15.40 -27.16 -4.90
C GLY A 673 -14.16 -27.11 -5.79
N SER A 674 -13.69 -25.94 -6.22
CA SER A 674 -12.44 -25.84 -6.99
C SER A 674 -11.26 -26.45 -6.24
N SER A 675 -10.43 -27.24 -6.93
CA SER A 675 -9.28 -27.91 -6.35
C SER A 675 -8.20 -26.91 -5.91
N VAL A 676 -7.55 -27.21 -4.78
CA VAL A 676 -6.38 -26.47 -4.29
C VAL A 676 -5.17 -27.39 -4.39
N SER A 677 -4.09 -26.87 -4.96
CA SER A 677 -2.85 -27.60 -5.28
C SER A 677 -1.63 -26.81 -4.78
N THR A 678 -0.44 -27.11 -5.33
CA THR A 678 0.75 -26.26 -5.18
C THR A 678 1.32 -25.88 -6.53
N TRP A 679 1.96 -24.71 -6.62
CA TRP A 679 2.59 -24.22 -7.84
C TRP A 679 3.85 -23.38 -7.53
N LEU A 680 4.63 -23.07 -8.56
CA LEU A 680 5.73 -22.12 -8.42
C LEU A 680 5.18 -20.74 -8.03
N PRO A 681 5.85 -19.97 -7.15
CA PRO A 681 5.41 -18.62 -6.82
C PRO A 681 5.31 -17.76 -8.08
N ASN A 682 4.21 -17.02 -8.26
CA ASN A 682 3.96 -16.15 -9.43
C ASN A 682 3.33 -14.81 -9.05
N SER A 683 3.27 -14.49 -7.75
CA SER A 683 2.66 -13.27 -7.18
C SER A 683 1.14 -13.12 -7.46
N GLY A 684 0.47 -14.18 -7.89
CA GLY A 684 -0.97 -14.19 -8.17
C GLY A 684 -1.83 -14.18 -6.90
N PHE A 685 -3.02 -13.56 -6.98
CA PHE A 685 -3.99 -13.54 -5.87
C PHE A 685 -4.47 -14.94 -5.48
N ASN A 686 -4.46 -15.90 -6.41
CA ASN A 686 -4.82 -17.30 -6.17
C ASN A 686 -3.78 -18.08 -5.34
N GLN A 687 -2.64 -17.48 -5.03
CA GLN A 687 -1.61 -18.01 -4.12
C GLN A 687 -1.62 -17.34 -2.74
N ARG A 688 -2.53 -16.37 -2.53
CA ARG A 688 -2.63 -15.57 -1.31
C ARG A 688 -3.83 -15.96 -0.47
N TRP A 689 -3.61 -16.00 0.84
CA TRP A 689 -4.57 -16.46 1.83
C TRP A 689 -4.70 -15.43 2.96
N GLU A 690 -5.92 -15.01 3.27
CA GLU A 690 -6.23 -14.39 4.56
C GLU A 690 -6.25 -15.47 5.64
N ILE A 691 -5.64 -15.17 6.78
CA ILE A 691 -5.53 -16.11 7.91
C ILE A 691 -6.30 -15.50 9.07
N ILE A 692 -7.54 -15.96 9.22
CA ILE A 692 -8.51 -15.40 10.14
C ILE A 692 -8.53 -16.25 11.41
N ASP A 693 -8.24 -15.64 12.56
CA ASP A 693 -8.28 -16.32 13.86
C ASP A 693 -9.74 -16.50 14.31
N GLU A 694 -10.21 -17.75 14.33
CA GLU A 694 -11.59 -18.10 14.67
C GLU A 694 -11.76 -18.52 16.14
N SER A 695 -10.67 -18.51 16.91
CA SER A 695 -10.62 -18.94 18.30
C SER A 695 -11.49 -18.06 19.19
N VAL A 696 -12.35 -18.71 19.99
CA VAL A 696 -13.23 -18.03 20.94
C VAL A 696 -12.44 -17.73 22.21
N LEU A 697 -12.24 -16.44 22.50
CA LEU A 697 -11.53 -15.96 23.68
C LEU A 697 -12.47 -15.66 24.86
N GLY A 698 -13.76 -15.56 24.58
CA GLY A 698 -14.82 -15.31 25.56
C GLY A 698 -16.15 -15.03 24.91
N ILE A 699 -17.17 -14.74 25.71
CA ILE A 699 -18.54 -14.43 25.24
C ILE A 699 -18.90 -13.01 25.68
N GLN A 700 -19.47 -12.21 24.76
CA GLN A 700 -19.95 -10.88 25.10
C GLN A 700 -21.08 -10.95 26.15
N PRO A 701 -21.06 -10.07 27.16
CA PRO A 701 -22.16 -9.98 28.12
C PRO A 701 -23.50 -9.75 27.40
N THR A 702 -24.50 -10.56 27.75
CA THR A 702 -25.85 -10.44 27.17
C THR A 702 -26.75 -9.68 28.12
N ALA A 703 -27.49 -8.68 27.63
CA ALA A 703 -28.52 -8.00 28.40
C ALA A 703 -29.90 -8.43 27.92
N VAL A 704 -30.79 -8.81 28.85
CA VAL A 704 -32.16 -9.23 28.57
C VAL A 704 -33.10 -8.43 29.47
N PHE A 705 -34.29 -8.13 28.99
CA PHE A 705 -35.31 -7.41 29.76
C PHE A 705 -36.57 -8.28 29.91
N THR A 706 -37.17 -8.26 31.10
CA THR A 706 -38.53 -8.79 31.33
C THR A 706 -39.29 -7.92 32.33
N VAL A 707 -40.60 -8.13 32.41
CA VAL A 707 -41.48 -7.50 33.39
C VAL A 707 -41.75 -8.45 34.56
N PRO A 708 -42.14 -7.94 35.75
CA PRO A 708 -42.43 -8.80 36.89
C PRO A 708 -43.44 -9.91 36.59
N GLY A 709 -43.10 -11.14 36.97
CA GLY A 709 -43.94 -12.32 36.81
C GLY A 709 -43.85 -13.01 35.44
N VAL A 710 -43.13 -12.42 34.46
CA VAL A 710 -42.95 -12.99 33.12
C VAL A 710 -41.57 -13.61 33.00
N VAL A 711 -41.50 -14.88 32.60
CA VAL A 711 -40.24 -15.57 32.30
C VAL A 711 -39.61 -14.92 31.06
N PRO A 712 -38.35 -14.50 31.10
CA PRO A 712 -37.69 -13.86 29.96
C PRO A 712 -37.52 -14.83 28.78
N THR A 713 -37.75 -14.35 27.57
CA THR A 713 -37.29 -15.04 26.36
C THR A 713 -35.80 -14.80 26.19
N MET A 714 -34.99 -15.83 26.40
CA MET A 714 -33.53 -15.75 26.26
C MET A 714 -33.11 -15.86 24.79
N PRO A 715 -32.02 -15.20 24.36
CA PRO A 715 -31.51 -15.37 23.01
C PRO A 715 -30.97 -16.79 22.81
N THR A 716 -31.15 -17.33 21.61
CA THR A 716 -30.66 -18.67 21.23
C THR A 716 -29.19 -18.68 20.83
N THR A 717 -28.61 -17.50 20.61
CA THR A 717 -27.19 -17.32 20.30
C THR A 717 -26.56 -16.21 21.13
N VAL A 718 -25.23 -16.26 21.23
CA VAL A 718 -24.40 -15.20 21.83
C VAL A 718 -23.27 -14.83 20.88
N VAL A 719 -22.74 -13.61 21.04
CA VAL A 719 -21.62 -13.13 20.23
C VAL A 719 -20.31 -13.50 20.93
N PRO A 720 -19.48 -14.39 20.36
CA PRO A 720 -18.15 -14.65 20.89
C PRO A 720 -17.22 -13.46 20.65
N THR A 721 -16.26 -13.30 21.56
CA THR A 721 -15.13 -12.38 21.41
C THR A 721 -13.97 -13.16 20.85
N ARG A 722 -13.42 -12.69 19.73
CA ARG A 722 -12.24 -13.21 19.06
C ARG A 722 -11.13 -12.17 19.09
N ARG A 723 -9.99 -12.51 18.50
CA ARG A 723 -8.79 -11.66 18.50
C ARG A 723 -9.01 -10.28 17.87
N ASP A 724 -9.83 -10.21 16.83
CA ASP A 724 -10.19 -8.99 16.10
C ASP A 724 -11.44 -8.28 16.67
N GLY A 725 -12.09 -8.86 17.69
CA GLY A 725 -13.24 -8.27 18.38
C GLY A 725 -14.43 -9.21 18.49
N ALA A 726 -15.57 -8.66 18.89
CA ALA A 726 -16.83 -9.39 19.00
C ALA A 726 -17.46 -9.58 17.61
N ARG A 727 -17.55 -10.82 17.14
CA ARG A 727 -18.16 -11.15 15.83
C ARG A 727 -18.77 -12.55 15.82
N GLY A 728 -19.62 -12.83 14.84
CA GLY A 728 -20.28 -14.13 14.68
C GLY A 728 -21.32 -14.44 15.76
N ALA A 729 -21.84 -15.66 15.73
CA ALA A 729 -22.87 -16.14 16.65
C ALA A 729 -22.58 -17.59 17.04
N LEU A 730 -22.70 -17.91 18.33
CA LEU A 730 -22.62 -19.28 18.84
C LEU A 730 -23.95 -19.68 19.47
N PRO A 731 -24.43 -20.92 19.25
CA PRO A 731 -25.58 -21.43 19.98
C PRO A 731 -25.30 -21.43 21.48
N VAL A 732 -26.30 -21.06 22.29
CA VAL A 732 -26.21 -21.02 23.75
C VAL A 732 -27.40 -21.74 24.39
N VAL A 733 -27.12 -22.47 25.46
CA VAL A 733 -28.14 -23.06 26.34
C VAL A 733 -28.10 -22.33 27.68
N TRP A 734 -29.22 -21.74 28.09
CA TRP A 734 -29.33 -20.98 29.34
C TRP A 734 -29.88 -21.83 30.48
N LYS A 735 -29.29 -21.69 31.67
CA LYS A 735 -29.81 -22.29 32.91
C LYS A 735 -30.67 -21.26 33.64
N LEU A 736 -31.97 -21.29 33.37
CA LEU A 736 -32.93 -20.36 34.01
C LEU A 736 -33.16 -20.71 35.48
N PRO A 737 -33.20 -19.72 36.39
CA PRO A 737 -33.69 -19.92 37.75
C PRO A 737 -35.21 -20.19 37.77
N ALA A 738 -35.72 -20.59 38.94
CA ALA A 738 -37.15 -20.81 39.14
C ALA A 738 -37.97 -19.54 38.82
N ALA A 739 -39.22 -19.71 38.37
CA ALA A 739 -40.09 -18.60 37.96
C ALA A 739 -40.33 -17.54 39.05
N SER A 740 -40.12 -17.89 40.32
CA SER A 740 -40.16 -16.96 41.45
C SER A 740 -39.10 -15.85 41.36
N ALA A 741 -37.97 -16.09 40.69
CA ALA A 741 -36.90 -15.11 40.50
C ALA A 741 -37.34 -13.88 39.68
N TRP A 742 -38.37 -14.02 38.85
CA TRP A 742 -38.89 -12.95 38.00
C TRP A 742 -40.01 -12.14 38.65
N LYS A 743 -40.50 -12.53 39.83
CA LYS A 743 -41.68 -11.88 40.45
C LYS A 743 -41.39 -10.48 40.97
N ARG A 744 -40.15 -10.17 41.33
CA ARG A 744 -39.76 -8.90 41.93
C ARG A 744 -38.85 -8.12 40.98
N PRO A 745 -39.06 -6.79 40.85
CA PRO A 745 -38.11 -5.94 40.13
C PRO A 745 -36.69 -6.09 40.69
N GLY A 746 -35.71 -6.26 39.82
CA GLY A 746 -34.33 -6.57 40.19
C GLY A 746 -33.48 -6.98 38.99
N SER A 747 -32.17 -7.07 39.19
CA SER A 747 -31.22 -7.59 38.20
C SER A 747 -30.90 -9.03 38.54
N VAL A 748 -31.15 -9.96 37.63
CA VAL A 748 -30.96 -11.41 37.84
C VAL A 748 -29.88 -11.92 36.89
N PRO A 749 -28.72 -12.38 37.40
CA PRO A 749 -27.72 -13.02 36.55
C PRO A 749 -28.20 -14.42 36.13
N VAL A 750 -28.06 -14.73 34.84
CA VAL A 750 -28.36 -16.04 34.27
C VAL A 750 -27.09 -16.58 33.61
N LEU A 751 -26.73 -17.82 33.95
CA LEU A 751 -25.58 -18.50 33.37
C LEU A 751 -26.03 -19.32 32.16
N GLY A 752 -25.19 -19.34 31.13
CA GLY A 752 -25.39 -20.15 29.94
C GLY A 752 -24.12 -20.88 29.54
N THR A 753 -24.27 -21.83 28.64
CA THR A 753 -23.16 -22.56 28.02
C THR A 753 -23.28 -22.39 26.51
N ALA A 754 -22.32 -21.68 25.92
CA ALA A 754 -22.21 -21.52 24.48
C ALA A 754 -21.30 -22.60 23.91
N THR A 755 -21.63 -23.16 22.75
CA THR A 755 -20.82 -24.20 22.12
C THR A 755 -20.26 -23.67 20.81
N ASP A 756 -18.94 -23.76 20.63
CA ASP A 756 -18.29 -23.35 19.39
C ASP A 756 -18.36 -24.43 18.30
N THR A 757 -17.86 -24.06 17.11
CA THR A 757 -17.89 -24.92 15.92
C THR A 757 -17.13 -26.25 16.12
N LEU A 758 -16.20 -26.32 17.06
CA LEU A 758 -15.45 -27.55 17.39
C LEU A 758 -16.09 -28.35 18.52
N GLY A 759 -17.24 -27.91 19.05
CA GLY A 759 -17.91 -28.52 20.18
C GLY A 759 -17.33 -28.11 21.54
N VAL A 760 -16.38 -27.16 21.58
CA VAL A 760 -15.83 -26.67 22.84
C VAL A 760 -16.87 -25.74 23.49
N THR A 761 -17.04 -25.90 24.80
CA THR A 761 -18.03 -25.13 25.56
C THR A 761 -17.41 -23.94 26.25
N HIS A 762 -18.13 -22.82 26.24
CA HIS A 762 -17.71 -21.53 26.75
C HIS A 762 -18.77 -20.99 27.71
N PRO A 763 -18.38 -20.48 28.91
CA PRO A 763 -19.34 -19.90 29.84
C PRO A 763 -19.92 -18.60 29.27
N ALA A 764 -21.24 -18.53 29.19
CA ALA A 764 -21.98 -17.33 28.82
C ALA A 764 -22.68 -16.73 30.05
N LYS A 765 -22.82 -15.40 30.06
CA LYS A 765 -23.53 -14.68 31.12
C LYS A 765 -24.52 -13.71 30.51
N ALA A 766 -25.76 -13.79 30.99
CA ALA A 766 -26.78 -12.81 30.73
C ALA A 766 -27.16 -12.09 32.03
N THR A 767 -27.46 -10.80 31.93
CA THR A 767 -28.14 -10.05 32.98
C THR A 767 -29.56 -9.82 32.53
N VAL A 768 -30.51 -10.43 33.24
CA VAL A 768 -31.94 -10.19 33.04
C VAL A 768 -32.38 -9.07 33.97
N GLU A 769 -32.76 -7.93 33.40
CA GLU A 769 -33.38 -6.86 34.14
C GLU A 769 -34.88 -7.08 34.23
N VAL A 770 -35.38 -7.25 35.45
CA VAL A 770 -36.80 -7.27 35.78
C VAL A 770 -37.22 -5.87 36.21
N ASP A 771 -38.05 -5.20 35.41
CA ASP A 771 -38.56 -3.88 35.73
C ASP A 771 -39.97 -3.65 35.14
N THR A 772 -40.74 -2.77 35.77
CA THR A 772 -42.06 -2.37 35.26
C THR A 772 -41.89 -1.14 34.39
N LEU A 773 -42.22 -1.26 33.10
CA LEU A 773 -42.20 -0.14 32.17
C LEU A 773 -43.30 0.87 32.51
N VAL A 774 -42.90 2.14 32.65
CA VAL A 774 -43.75 3.23 33.15
C VAL A 774 -43.96 4.36 32.14
N TYR A 775 -43.00 4.63 31.25
CA TYR A 775 -43.15 5.60 30.16
C TYR A 775 -42.21 5.28 28.99
N THR A 776 -42.36 5.98 27.87
CA THR A 776 -41.46 5.85 26.72
C THR A 776 -40.72 7.16 26.46
N LYS A 777 -39.49 7.06 25.95
CA LYS A 777 -38.76 8.21 25.40
C LYS A 777 -39.27 8.49 23.99
N PRO A 778 -39.35 9.77 23.57
CA PRO A 778 -39.72 10.08 22.19
C PRO A 778 -38.77 9.43 21.19
N GLY A 779 -39.33 8.74 20.20
CA GLY A 779 -38.59 8.34 19.00
C GLY A 779 -38.23 9.56 18.15
N ARG A 780 -37.37 9.33 17.15
CA ARG A 780 -37.06 10.32 16.12
C ARG A 780 -37.26 9.71 14.74
N ALA A 781 -37.77 10.50 13.82
CA ALA A 781 -37.86 10.16 12.41
C ALA A 781 -37.63 11.43 11.58
N LYS A 782 -37.52 11.26 10.27
CA LYS A 782 -37.26 12.38 9.38
C LYS A 782 -38.00 12.19 8.05
N THR A 783 -38.39 13.31 7.46
CA THR A 783 -38.96 13.40 6.11
C THR A 783 -38.63 14.78 5.53
N PHE A 784 -38.94 14.99 4.26
CA PHE A 784 -38.88 16.29 3.62
C PHE A 784 -40.30 16.84 3.38
N VAL A 785 -40.41 18.11 3.00
CA VAL A 785 -41.69 18.76 2.68
C VAL A 785 -42.51 17.93 1.68
N GLY A 786 -43.72 17.52 2.08
CA GLY A 786 -44.63 16.69 1.29
C GLY A 786 -44.22 15.21 1.17
N GLY A 787 -43.17 14.78 1.87
CA GLY A 787 -42.70 13.39 1.90
C GLY A 787 -43.38 12.55 2.99
N GLN A 788 -43.21 11.23 2.92
CA GLN A 788 -43.66 10.29 3.95
C GLN A 788 -42.54 9.95 4.94
N ALA A 789 -42.83 10.02 6.24
CA ALA A 789 -41.88 9.66 7.28
C ALA A 789 -41.91 8.16 7.59
N LYS A 790 -40.75 7.48 7.47
CA LYS A 790 -40.58 6.11 7.97
C LYS A 790 -40.47 6.15 9.50
N LEU A 791 -41.57 5.89 10.19
CA LEU A 791 -41.62 5.89 11.66
C LEU A 791 -40.91 4.64 12.23
N PRO A 792 -40.25 4.74 13.40
CA PRO A 792 -39.51 3.62 13.96
C PRO A 792 -40.47 2.53 14.45
N ALA A 793 -40.17 1.26 14.16
CA ALA A 793 -41.00 0.13 14.59
C ALA A 793 -40.98 -0.12 16.11
N THR A 794 -40.05 0.51 16.84
CA THR A 794 -39.93 0.42 18.29
C THR A 794 -39.66 1.79 18.92
N VAL A 795 -39.95 1.91 20.22
CA VAL A 795 -39.51 3.03 21.07
C VAL A 795 -38.79 2.53 22.31
N THR A 796 -37.93 3.38 22.86
CA THR A 796 -37.26 3.09 24.12
C THR A 796 -38.23 3.30 25.28
N ALA A 797 -38.69 2.22 25.88
CA ALA A 797 -39.45 2.24 27.12
C ALA A 797 -38.50 2.32 28.32
N VAL A 798 -38.90 3.04 29.36
CA VAL A 798 -38.16 3.23 30.60
C VAL A 798 -38.95 2.62 31.75
N GLY A 799 -38.26 1.78 32.53
CA GLY A 799 -38.78 1.13 33.72
C GLY A 799 -38.67 1.99 34.97
N LYS A 800 -39.37 1.60 36.03
CA LYS A 800 -39.43 2.31 37.32
C LYS A 800 -38.05 2.41 37.99
N ARG A 801 -37.15 1.45 37.75
CA ARG A 801 -35.76 1.45 38.20
C ARG A 801 -34.82 2.19 37.23
N GLY A 802 -35.35 2.75 36.15
CA GLY A 802 -34.59 3.47 35.13
C GLY A 802 -33.98 2.58 34.05
N VAL A 803 -34.20 1.25 34.09
CA VAL A 803 -33.76 0.33 33.04
C VAL A 803 -34.51 0.65 31.75
N THR A 804 -33.82 0.62 30.62
CA THR A 804 -34.44 0.89 29.32
C THR A 804 -34.43 -0.33 28.41
N THR A 805 -35.49 -0.52 27.63
CA THR A 805 -35.57 -1.54 26.58
C THR A 805 -36.31 -1.00 25.37
N GLN A 806 -36.04 -1.53 24.18
CA GLN A 806 -36.89 -1.26 23.01
C GLN A 806 -38.19 -2.05 23.13
N ARG A 807 -39.31 -1.43 22.78
CA ARG A 807 -40.64 -2.08 22.70
C ARG A 807 -41.31 -1.77 21.37
N PRO A 808 -42.01 -2.74 20.76
CA PRO A 808 -42.85 -2.51 19.59
C PRO A 808 -43.85 -1.37 19.84
N VAL A 809 -44.10 -0.57 18.81
CA VAL A 809 -45.03 0.56 18.86
C VAL A 809 -45.93 0.57 17.65
N THR A 810 -47.21 0.87 17.89
CA THR A 810 -48.17 1.17 16.85
C THR A 810 -48.39 2.68 16.83
N TRP A 811 -48.07 3.32 15.71
CA TRP A 811 -48.23 4.75 15.52
C TRP A 811 -49.64 5.10 15.03
N ASN A 812 -50.17 6.23 15.50
CA ASN A 812 -51.37 6.80 14.90
C ASN A 812 -51.04 7.30 13.48
N VAL A 813 -52.02 7.21 12.58
CA VAL A 813 -51.88 7.76 11.22
C VAL A 813 -51.74 9.28 11.31
N PRO A 814 -50.66 9.89 10.79
CA PRO A 814 -50.53 11.36 10.75
C PRO A 814 -51.65 11.98 9.91
N ALA A 815 -52.09 13.19 10.26
CA ALA A 815 -53.08 13.91 9.48
C ALA A 815 -52.59 14.14 8.03
N ALA A 816 -53.51 14.20 7.07
CA ALA A 816 -53.16 14.55 5.70
C ALA A 816 -52.48 15.93 5.67
N GLY A 817 -51.36 16.03 4.95
CA GLY A 817 -50.54 17.24 4.89
C GLY A 817 -49.72 17.55 6.15
N ALA A 818 -49.63 16.63 7.12
CA ALA A 818 -48.87 16.83 8.36
C ALA A 818 -47.39 17.19 8.11
N PHE A 819 -46.81 16.79 6.97
CA PHE A 819 -45.41 17.02 6.63
C PHE A 819 -45.21 18.07 5.51
N ASP A 820 -46.20 18.92 5.24
CA ASP A 820 -46.13 19.91 4.15
C ASP A 820 -45.37 21.18 4.52
N LYS A 821 -44.92 21.31 5.78
CA LYS A 821 -44.20 22.47 6.28
C LYS A 821 -42.92 22.05 6.98
N LEU A 822 -41.87 22.86 6.80
CA LEU A 822 -40.61 22.73 7.55
C LEU A 822 -40.86 22.84 9.06
N GLY A 823 -40.12 22.05 9.83
CA GLY A 823 -40.21 22.04 11.30
C GLY A 823 -40.29 20.63 11.88
N VAL A 824 -40.76 20.50 13.12
CA VAL A 824 -40.93 19.21 13.79
C VAL A 824 -42.39 18.90 14.00
N VAL A 825 -42.79 17.70 13.59
CA VAL A 825 -44.14 17.17 13.76
C VAL A 825 -44.08 16.04 14.78
N THR A 826 -44.88 16.11 15.84
CA THR A 826 -44.98 15.03 16.82
C THR A 826 -46.12 14.09 16.47
N VAL A 827 -45.83 12.81 16.26
CA VAL A 827 -46.83 11.76 16.02
C VAL A 827 -46.98 10.92 17.27
N ALA A 828 -48.21 10.72 17.73
CA ALA A 828 -48.51 9.88 18.88
C ALA A 828 -48.67 8.40 18.49
N GLY A 829 -48.44 7.50 19.43
CA GLY A 829 -48.61 6.06 19.28
C GLY A 829 -48.78 5.35 20.62
N ARG A 830 -48.89 4.03 20.56
CA ARG A 830 -49.00 3.14 21.72
C ARG A 830 -47.90 2.07 21.64
N ALA A 831 -47.04 2.03 22.64
CA ALA A 831 -46.00 1.01 22.76
C ALA A 831 -46.45 -0.11 23.68
N ASP A 832 -46.07 -1.34 23.39
CA ASP A 832 -46.35 -2.49 24.25
C ASP A 832 -45.51 -2.43 25.54
N ALA A 833 -46.16 -2.50 26.70
CA ALA A 833 -45.51 -2.47 28.02
C ALA A 833 -44.91 -3.83 28.44
N GLY A 834 -45.20 -4.92 27.72
CA GLY A 834 -44.68 -6.27 27.99
C GLY A 834 -45.43 -7.06 29.05
N ASP A 835 -46.41 -6.46 29.73
CA ASP A 835 -47.29 -7.08 30.72
C ASP A 835 -48.78 -7.04 30.31
N GLY A 836 -49.05 -6.89 29.01
CA GLY A 836 -50.39 -6.74 28.45
C GLY A 836 -50.94 -5.30 28.47
N ARG A 837 -50.27 -4.36 29.14
CA ARG A 837 -50.59 -2.92 29.04
C ARG A 837 -49.97 -2.29 27.79
N THR A 838 -50.41 -1.08 27.47
CA THR A 838 -49.71 -0.19 26.52
C THR A 838 -49.26 1.10 27.21
N LEU A 839 -48.17 1.68 26.73
CA LEU A 839 -47.65 2.98 27.15
C LEU A 839 -47.89 4.00 26.05
N PRO A 840 -48.23 5.26 26.38
CA PRO A 840 -48.15 6.36 25.42
C PRO A 840 -46.75 6.44 24.82
N ALA A 841 -46.67 6.61 23.50
CA ALA A 841 -45.45 6.82 22.76
C ALA A 841 -45.56 8.03 21.84
N THR A 842 -44.44 8.69 21.57
CA THR A 842 -44.36 9.83 20.65
C THR A 842 -43.13 9.68 19.77
N VAL A 843 -43.21 10.12 18.52
CA VAL A 843 -42.04 10.27 17.63
C VAL A 843 -42.00 11.70 17.12
N ARG A 844 -40.82 12.33 17.21
CA ARG A 844 -40.54 13.66 16.67
C ARG A 844 -40.03 13.50 15.24
N VAL A 845 -40.85 13.86 14.26
CA VAL A 845 -40.53 13.81 12.84
C VAL A 845 -39.97 15.15 12.41
N GLN A 846 -38.68 15.22 12.09
CA GLN A 846 -38.09 16.42 11.49
C GLN A 846 -38.47 16.49 10.00
N VAL A 847 -39.11 17.58 9.60
CA VAL A 847 -39.43 17.92 8.21
C VAL A 847 -38.41 18.95 7.71
N THR A 848 -37.64 18.58 6.70
CA THR A 848 -36.58 19.41 6.13
C THR A 848 -36.90 19.77 4.67
N PRO A 849 -36.12 20.67 4.04
CA PRO A 849 -36.12 20.75 2.58
C PRO A 849 -35.73 19.39 1.99
N ARG A 850 -36.14 19.14 0.74
CA ARG A 850 -35.66 18.00 -0.03
C ARG A 850 -34.17 18.21 -0.35
N GLY A 851 -33.35 17.20 -0.09
CA GLY A 851 -31.91 17.18 -0.40
C GLY A 851 -31.48 15.83 -0.98
N GLU A 852 -30.17 15.58 -1.00
CA GLU A 852 -29.58 14.35 -1.50
C GLU A 852 -28.88 13.57 -0.37
N GLN A 853 -28.90 12.25 -0.45
CA GLN A 853 -28.19 11.35 0.46
C GLN A 853 -27.50 10.26 -0.34
N LYS A 854 -26.31 9.80 0.11
CA LYS A 854 -25.66 8.61 -0.48
C LYS A 854 -26.51 7.38 -0.17
N ALA A 855 -26.93 6.67 -1.21
CA ALA A 855 -27.70 5.45 -1.09
C ALA A 855 -26.80 4.26 -0.71
N PRO A 856 -27.26 3.35 0.16
CA PRO A 856 -26.58 2.08 0.39
C PRO A 856 -26.67 1.21 -0.87
N THR A 857 -25.58 0.52 -1.20
CA THR A 857 -25.49 -0.37 -2.37
C THR A 857 -25.25 -1.81 -1.91
N THR A 858 -25.99 -2.78 -2.44
CA THR A 858 -25.89 -4.19 -2.03
C THR A 858 -24.84 -4.96 -2.84
N GLU A 859 -24.76 -4.70 -4.14
CA GLU A 859 -23.91 -5.41 -5.07
C GLU A 859 -23.51 -4.50 -6.25
N VAL A 860 -22.32 -4.75 -6.80
CA VAL A 860 -21.87 -4.13 -8.05
C VAL A 860 -21.36 -5.23 -8.98
N THR A 861 -21.86 -5.26 -10.21
CA THR A 861 -21.43 -6.20 -11.26
C THR A 861 -20.98 -5.44 -12.50
N ALA A 862 -20.16 -6.07 -13.33
CA ALA A 862 -19.65 -5.50 -14.57
C ALA A 862 -19.88 -6.46 -15.74
N THR A 863 -20.07 -5.92 -16.95
CA THR A 863 -20.14 -6.73 -18.18
C THR A 863 -18.83 -7.45 -18.50
N PHE A 864 -17.72 -6.82 -18.13
CA PHE A 864 -16.39 -7.41 -18.19
C PHE A 864 -15.56 -6.91 -16.99
N THR A 865 -14.64 -7.74 -16.53
CA THR A 865 -13.63 -7.37 -15.53
C THR A 865 -12.33 -8.08 -15.89
N GLU A 866 -11.23 -7.34 -15.88
CA GLU A 866 -9.88 -7.87 -16.07
C GLU A 866 -9.60 -8.97 -15.03
N SER A 867 -8.95 -10.05 -15.49
CA SER A 867 -8.54 -11.14 -14.59
C SER A 867 -7.67 -10.60 -13.45
N GLY A 868 -8.03 -10.95 -12.21
CA GLY A 868 -7.39 -10.42 -11.00
C GLY A 868 -8.09 -9.20 -10.37
N TYR A 869 -9.12 -8.64 -11.01
CA TYR A 869 -9.96 -7.58 -10.44
C TYR A 869 -11.39 -8.08 -10.15
N SER A 870 -12.15 -7.30 -9.38
CA SER A 870 -13.56 -7.57 -9.08
C SER A 870 -14.35 -6.27 -9.01
N ALA A 871 -15.55 -6.25 -9.60
CA ALA A 871 -16.48 -5.12 -9.48
C ALA A 871 -16.91 -4.85 -8.02
N ALA A 872 -16.76 -5.82 -7.11
CA ALA A 872 -17.06 -5.64 -5.70
C ALA A 872 -16.20 -4.57 -5.01
N GLY A 873 -15.01 -4.27 -5.58
CA GLY A 873 -14.14 -3.20 -5.08
C GLY A 873 -14.75 -1.81 -5.23
N LEU A 874 -15.66 -1.59 -6.19
CA LEU A 874 -16.26 -0.28 -6.50
C LEU A 874 -17.22 0.28 -5.43
N ARG A 875 -17.31 -0.37 -4.28
CA ARG A 875 -18.13 0.02 -3.12
C ARG A 875 -17.35 -0.09 -1.80
N ASN A 876 -16.02 -0.17 -1.87
CA ASN A 876 -15.17 -0.34 -0.70
C ASN A 876 -14.93 0.99 0.04
N GLY A 877 -15.35 2.12 -0.53
CA GLY A 877 -15.18 3.46 0.02
C GLY A 877 -13.78 4.05 -0.18
N ILE A 878 -12.91 3.38 -0.94
CA ILE A 878 -11.58 3.84 -1.31
C ILE A 878 -11.69 4.55 -2.65
N LEU A 879 -11.47 5.86 -2.66
CA LEU A 879 -11.70 6.68 -3.86
C LEU A 879 -10.52 6.69 -4.84
N ILE A 880 -9.43 5.99 -4.52
CA ILE A 880 -8.12 6.17 -5.16
C ILE A 880 -7.41 4.87 -5.54
N ASP A 881 -7.97 3.71 -5.25
CA ASP A 881 -7.40 2.42 -5.64
C ASP A 881 -7.89 2.00 -7.03
N LYS A 882 -7.13 1.12 -7.68
CA LYS A 882 -7.58 0.49 -8.93
C LYS A 882 -8.55 -0.65 -8.59
N ALA A 883 -9.75 -0.31 -8.12
CA ALA A 883 -10.72 -1.31 -7.66
C ALA A 883 -11.24 -2.20 -8.81
N TRP A 884 -11.41 -1.62 -9.99
CA TRP A 884 -11.87 -2.31 -11.19
C TRP A 884 -11.08 -1.90 -12.43
N SER A 885 -10.97 -2.83 -13.38
CA SER A 885 -10.34 -2.64 -14.68
C SER A 885 -11.05 -3.49 -15.74
N ASN A 886 -11.17 -2.99 -16.96
CA ASN A 886 -11.63 -3.77 -18.11
C ASN A 886 -10.53 -4.14 -19.11
N TRP A 887 -9.26 -4.05 -18.72
CA TRP A 887 -8.17 -4.32 -19.65
C TRP A 887 -8.25 -5.75 -20.21
N VAL A 888 -8.09 -5.85 -21.53
CA VAL A 888 -7.96 -7.10 -22.29
C VAL A 888 -6.75 -7.03 -23.23
N PRO A 889 -6.06 -8.15 -23.49
CA PRO A 889 -5.04 -8.19 -24.54
C PRO A 889 -5.69 -8.02 -25.93
N GLY A 890 -5.00 -7.34 -26.85
CA GLY A 890 -5.50 -7.13 -28.22
C GLY A 890 -6.55 -6.02 -28.32
N THR A 891 -7.65 -6.30 -29.03
CA THR A 891 -8.75 -5.35 -29.29
C THR A 891 -9.42 -4.95 -27.98
N LYS A 892 -9.35 -3.67 -27.62
CA LYS A 892 -9.96 -3.15 -26.40
C LYS A 892 -11.49 -3.09 -26.53
N ASN A 893 -12.17 -3.30 -25.40
CA ASN A 893 -13.62 -3.10 -25.33
C ASN A 893 -13.95 -1.64 -25.65
N THR A 894 -14.93 -1.42 -26.52
CA THR A 894 -15.40 -0.07 -26.88
C THR A 894 -16.28 0.55 -25.79
N GLY A 895 -16.75 -0.27 -24.86
CA GLY A 895 -17.51 0.15 -23.68
C GLY A 895 -17.81 -1.04 -22.78
N ASP A 896 -18.18 -0.73 -21.55
CA ASP A 896 -18.60 -1.69 -20.53
C ASP A 896 -19.65 -1.04 -19.63
N THR A 897 -20.42 -1.85 -18.91
CA THR A 897 -21.41 -1.34 -17.96
C THR A 897 -21.14 -1.83 -16.56
N LEU A 898 -21.33 -0.94 -15.58
CA LEU A 898 -21.23 -1.23 -14.15
C LEU A 898 -22.64 -1.11 -13.55
N THR A 899 -23.22 -2.22 -13.13
CA THR A 899 -24.57 -2.27 -12.56
C THR A 899 -24.48 -2.27 -11.03
N VAL A 900 -25.14 -1.31 -10.40
CA VAL A 900 -25.21 -1.13 -8.95
C VAL A 900 -26.62 -1.44 -8.47
N GLU A 901 -26.74 -2.40 -7.56
CA GLU A 901 -28.01 -2.80 -6.94
C GLU A 901 -28.25 -1.99 -5.65
N LEU A 902 -29.47 -1.43 -5.50
CA LEU A 902 -29.89 -0.62 -4.33
C LEU A 902 -30.74 -1.40 -3.33
N GLY A 903 -31.18 -2.61 -3.68
CA GLY A 903 -32.01 -3.49 -2.84
C GLY A 903 -33.49 -3.11 -2.76
N GLU A 904 -33.84 -1.82 -2.86
CA GLU A 904 -35.22 -1.32 -2.90
C GLU A 904 -35.38 -0.17 -3.91
N GLN A 905 -36.62 0.13 -4.31
CA GLN A 905 -36.93 1.27 -5.20
C GLN A 905 -36.62 2.60 -4.49
N GLN A 906 -35.67 3.38 -5.04
CA GLN A 906 -35.28 4.68 -4.51
C GLN A 906 -35.28 5.74 -5.62
N ALA A 907 -35.64 6.98 -5.27
CA ALA A 907 -35.59 8.11 -6.18
C ALA A 907 -34.15 8.59 -6.34
N VAL A 908 -33.43 8.02 -7.30
CA VAL A 908 -32.06 8.43 -7.64
C VAL A 908 -32.08 9.86 -8.18
N THR A 909 -31.02 10.60 -7.86
CA THR A 909 -30.80 11.99 -8.28
C THR A 909 -29.55 12.11 -9.13
N ARG A 910 -28.46 11.44 -8.72
CA ARG A 910 -27.21 11.36 -9.47
C ARG A 910 -26.37 10.16 -9.06
N VAL A 911 -25.41 9.80 -9.91
CA VAL A 911 -24.39 8.78 -9.67
C VAL A 911 -23.02 9.42 -9.89
N VAL A 912 -22.07 9.16 -8.99
CA VAL A 912 -20.67 9.59 -9.12
C VAL A 912 -19.79 8.38 -9.38
N THR A 913 -19.01 8.44 -10.44
CA THR A 913 -18.01 7.42 -10.77
C THR A 913 -16.62 8.02 -10.54
N TYR A 914 -15.86 7.42 -9.62
CA TYR A 914 -14.46 7.77 -9.36
C TYR A 914 -13.58 6.88 -10.22
N PHE A 915 -12.79 7.48 -11.11
CA PHE A 915 -11.86 6.74 -11.96
C PHE A 915 -10.49 6.57 -11.30
N TYR A 916 -9.70 5.62 -11.80
CA TYR A 916 -8.30 5.42 -11.44
C TYR A 916 -7.39 5.79 -12.62
N LYS A 917 -6.16 6.25 -12.34
CA LYS A 917 -5.16 6.55 -13.38
C LYS A 917 -4.11 5.45 -13.40
N ASP A 918 -4.14 4.65 -14.45
CA ASP A 918 -3.35 3.45 -14.65
C ASP A 918 -2.29 3.70 -15.72
N GLY A 919 -1.15 4.25 -15.28
CA GLY A 919 -0.05 4.65 -16.15
C GLY A 919 -0.07 6.13 -16.54
N PRO A 920 0.73 6.52 -17.56
CA PRO A 920 0.86 7.92 -17.96
C PRO A 920 -0.38 8.45 -18.71
N ASP A 921 -1.08 7.57 -19.42
CA ASP A 921 -2.25 7.90 -20.24
C ASP A 921 -3.55 7.94 -19.42
N SER A 922 -4.61 8.51 -20.02
CA SER A 922 -5.96 8.39 -19.46
C SER A 922 -6.43 6.94 -19.57
N SER A 923 -6.81 6.35 -18.45
CA SER A 923 -7.29 4.96 -18.35
C SER A 923 -8.74 4.91 -17.86
N TRP A 924 -9.58 5.77 -18.44
CA TRP A 924 -10.98 5.95 -18.03
C TRP A 924 -11.89 6.24 -19.21
N ALA A 925 -13.20 6.14 -18.99
CA ALA A 925 -14.21 6.35 -20.02
C ALA A 925 -14.16 7.77 -20.59
N GLN A 926 -14.49 7.95 -21.88
CA GLN A 926 -14.70 9.29 -22.46
C GLN A 926 -16.12 9.83 -22.18
N THR A 927 -17.10 8.94 -21.97
CA THR A 927 -18.46 9.33 -21.57
C THR A 927 -19.02 8.39 -20.53
N VAL A 928 -19.82 8.95 -19.62
CA VAL A 928 -20.63 8.23 -18.63
C VAL A 928 -22.10 8.51 -18.90
N GLN A 929 -22.90 7.47 -19.16
CA GLN A 929 -24.36 7.54 -19.25
C GLN A 929 -24.97 6.71 -18.12
N ILE A 930 -26.01 7.22 -17.46
CA ILE A 930 -26.73 6.45 -16.44
C ILE A 930 -28.00 5.85 -17.04
N GLN A 931 -28.21 4.57 -16.80
CA GLN A 931 -29.47 3.89 -17.06
C GLN A 931 -30.12 3.48 -15.75
N ALA A 932 -31.45 3.47 -15.72
CA ALA A 932 -32.25 3.03 -14.60
C ALA A 932 -33.11 1.83 -15.01
N ARG A 933 -33.33 0.91 -14.06
CA ARG A 933 -34.17 -0.26 -14.25
C ARG A 933 -35.62 0.03 -13.89
N ASP A 934 -36.56 -0.32 -14.76
CA ASP A 934 -37.98 -0.25 -14.46
C ASP A 934 -38.48 -1.45 -13.64
N ALA A 935 -39.75 -1.44 -13.26
CA ALA A 935 -40.36 -2.49 -12.44
C ALA A 935 -40.46 -3.85 -13.16
N GLN A 936 -40.37 -3.86 -14.48
CA GLN A 936 -40.39 -5.06 -15.33
C GLN A 936 -38.98 -5.59 -15.62
N GLY A 937 -37.95 -4.89 -15.14
CA GLY A 937 -36.55 -5.28 -15.26
C GLY A 937 -35.83 -4.72 -16.49
N ALA A 938 -36.49 -3.89 -17.31
CA ALA A 938 -35.91 -3.28 -18.50
C ALA A 938 -35.11 -2.01 -18.15
N TRP A 939 -34.10 -1.70 -18.96
CA TRP A 939 -33.17 -0.59 -18.75
C TRP A 939 -33.44 0.55 -19.72
N SER A 940 -33.50 1.77 -19.21
CA SER A 940 -33.64 2.99 -20.04
C SER A 940 -32.71 4.10 -19.54
N ASP A 941 -32.33 5.00 -20.44
CA ASP A 941 -31.48 6.14 -20.10
C ASP A 941 -32.17 7.06 -19.08
N ALA A 942 -31.46 7.35 -17.99
CA ALA A 942 -31.90 8.19 -16.90
C ALA A 942 -30.90 9.33 -16.74
N GLY A 943 -31.11 10.40 -17.52
CA GLY A 943 -30.19 11.54 -17.65
C GLY A 943 -29.48 11.59 -19.01
N SER A 944 -28.75 12.67 -19.27
CA SER A 944 -27.94 12.82 -20.49
C SER A 944 -26.51 12.32 -20.29
N PRO A 945 -25.80 11.91 -21.36
CA PRO A 945 -24.42 11.46 -21.24
C PRO A 945 -23.51 12.59 -20.77
N VAL A 946 -22.62 12.29 -19.84
CA VAL A 946 -21.61 13.24 -19.33
C VAL A 946 -20.27 12.92 -19.95
N SER A 947 -19.64 13.92 -20.57
CA SER A 947 -18.26 13.78 -21.07
C SER A 947 -17.27 13.79 -19.90
N VAL A 948 -16.28 12.92 -19.97
CA VAL A 948 -15.23 12.81 -18.97
C VAL A 948 -13.99 13.58 -19.44
N PRO A 949 -13.38 14.44 -18.59
CA PRO A 949 -12.16 15.15 -18.96
C PRO A 949 -11.01 14.19 -19.29
N ALA A 950 -10.30 14.47 -20.39
CA ALA A 950 -9.11 13.73 -20.81
C ALA A 950 -7.81 14.50 -20.45
N GLY A 951 -6.69 13.80 -20.33
CA GLY A 951 -5.36 14.43 -20.17
C GLY A 951 -5.11 15.12 -18.82
N THR A 952 -5.91 14.84 -17.80
CA THR A 952 -5.73 15.39 -16.46
C THR A 952 -4.57 14.70 -15.72
N ALA A 953 -3.92 15.45 -14.81
CA ALA A 953 -2.84 14.91 -13.98
C ALA A 953 -3.32 13.78 -13.05
N THR A 954 -4.55 13.88 -12.57
CA THR A 954 -5.23 12.93 -11.69
C THR A 954 -6.48 12.37 -12.37
N ALA A 955 -6.92 11.18 -11.98
CA ALA A 955 -8.17 10.61 -12.47
C ALA A 955 -9.38 11.46 -12.01
N PRO A 956 -10.38 11.66 -12.89
CA PRO A 956 -11.56 12.45 -12.56
C PRO A 956 -12.59 11.67 -11.73
N ALA A 957 -13.38 12.42 -10.95
CA ALA A 957 -14.67 11.94 -10.42
C ALA A 957 -15.79 12.58 -11.25
N VAL A 958 -16.66 11.77 -11.83
CA VAL A 958 -17.70 12.22 -12.77
C VAL A 958 -19.06 12.05 -12.15
N SER A 959 -19.78 13.14 -11.97
CA SER A 959 -21.16 13.14 -11.47
C SER A 959 -22.14 13.24 -12.63
N ALA A 960 -22.98 12.22 -12.81
CA ALA A 960 -24.03 12.18 -13.81
C ALA A 960 -25.42 12.17 -13.16
N THR A 961 -26.30 13.07 -13.59
CA THR A 961 -27.69 13.14 -13.09
C THR A 961 -28.48 11.92 -13.52
N SER A 962 -29.36 11.43 -12.65
CA SER A 962 -30.25 10.31 -12.95
C SER A 962 -31.59 10.46 -12.23
N PRO A 963 -32.53 11.24 -12.79
CA PRO A 963 -33.83 11.47 -12.17
C PRO A 963 -34.76 10.27 -12.42
N ALA A 964 -34.54 9.17 -11.71
CA ALA A 964 -35.33 7.94 -11.86
C ALA A 964 -35.65 7.33 -10.50
N THR A 965 -36.84 6.75 -10.36
CA THR A 965 -37.14 5.87 -9.24
C THR A 965 -36.84 4.44 -9.67
N THR A 966 -35.84 3.81 -9.06
CA THR A 966 -35.34 2.49 -9.46
C THR A 966 -34.72 1.75 -8.30
N ASN A 967 -34.63 0.43 -8.39
CA ASN A 967 -33.88 -0.42 -7.47
C ASN A 967 -32.47 -0.77 -7.96
N ALA A 968 -32.09 -0.35 -9.17
CA ALA A 968 -30.76 -0.56 -9.71
C ALA A 968 -30.39 0.52 -10.75
N VAL A 969 -29.14 0.97 -10.73
CA VAL A 969 -28.60 1.87 -11.75
C VAL A 969 -27.50 1.16 -12.52
N ARG A 970 -27.35 1.50 -13.80
CA ARG A 970 -26.30 0.98 -14.66
C ARG A 970 -25.51 2.15 -15.21
N VAL A 971 -24.23 2.20 -14.88
CA VAL A 971 -23.28 3.16 -15.42
C VAL A 971 -22.75 2.60 -16.73
N VAL A 972 -23.18 3.18 -17.84
CA VAL A 972 -22.72 2.83 -19.19
C VAL A 972 -21.49 3.67 -19.50
N LEU A 973 -20.36 3.00 -19.65
CA LEU A 973 -19.06 3.61 -19.92
C LEU A 973 -18.68 3.41 -21.39
N THR A 974 -18.37 4.50 -22.08
CA THR A 974 -17.79 4.43 -23.44
C THR A 974 -16.29 4.65 -23.33
N ALA A 975 -15.50 3.73 -23.85
CA ALA A 975 -14.04 3.83 -23.84
C ALA A 975 -13.55 4.77 -24.95
N PRO A 976 -12.45 5.51 -24.74
CA PRO A 976 -11.69 6.09 -25.84
C PRO A 976 -11.19 4.99 -26.80
N PRO A 977 -11.01 5.28 -28.10
CA PRO A 977 -10.53 4.29 -29.05
C PRO A 977 -9.22 3.61 -28.59
N SER A 978 -9.22 2.29 -28.56
CA SER A 978 -8.07 1.46 -28.17
C SER A 978 -7.54 1.66 -26.75
N GLN A 979 -8.34 2.19 -25.82
CA GLN A 979 -7.97 2.34 -24.41
C GLN A 979 -8.81 1.45 -23.49
N HIS A 980 -8.24 1.05 -22.37
CA HIS A 980 -8.98 0.42 -21.27
C HIS A 980 -9.45 1.48 -20.26
N MET A 981 -10.36 1.08 -19.38
CA MET A 981 -10.99 1.89 -18.36
C MET A 981 -10.77 1.25 -16.99
N THR A 982 -10.53 2.08 -15.99
CA THR A 982 -10.25 1.68 -14.61
C THR A 982 -10.98 2.59 -13.65
N ALA A 983 -11.55 2.05 -12.58
CA ALA A 983 -12.35 2.81 -11.62
C ALA A 983 -12.08 2.39 -10.18
N SER A 984 -12.28 3.33 -9.26
CA SER A 984 -12.04 3.17 -7.82
C SER A 984 -13.34 2.93 -7.05
N GLU A 985 -14.38 3.75 -7.29
CA GLU A 985 -15.63 3.71 -6.51
C GLU A 985 -16.81 4.21 -7.35
N ILE A 986 -18.02 3.71 -7.08
CA ILE A 986 -19.29 4.27 -7.54
C ILE A 986 -20.14 4.66 -6.33
N GLU A 987 -20.60 5.92 -6.32
CA GLU A 987 -21.54 6.42 -5.32
C GLU A 987 -22.88 6.78 -5.96
N VAL A 988 -23.98 6.23 -5.46
CA VAL A 988 -25.33 6.58 -5.89
C VAL A 988 -25.95 7.54 -4.86
N TYR A 989 -26.60 8.60 -5.33
CA TYR A 989 -27.27 9.59 -4.50
C TYR A 989 -28.78 9.61 -4.79
N THR A 990 -29.60 9.62 -3.73
CA THR A 990 -31.06 9.60 -3.82
C THR A 990 -31.68 10.80 -3.12
N ALA A 991 -32.88 11.18 -3.56
CA ALA A 991 -33.67 12.23 -2.96
C ALA A 991 -34.11 11.81 -1.56
N GLY A 992 -33.77 12.62 -0.58
CA GLY A 992 -34.08 12.36 0.81
C GLY A 992 -34.24 13.65 1.61
N PRO A 993 -34.47 13.57 2.91
CA PRO A 993 -34.48 14.75 3.75
C PRO A 993 -33.05 15.29 3.94
N SER A 994 -32.89 16.60 3.78
CA SER A 994 -31.62 17.29 4.07
C SER A 994 -31.29 17.30 5.57
N THR A 995 -30.08 17.73 5.91
CA THR A 995 -29.69 18.06 7.29
C THR A 995 -30.21 19.44 7.67
N SER A 996 -30.55 19.63 8.95
CA SER A 996 -31.08 20.89 9.47
C SER A 996 -29.98 21.73 10.12
N SER A 997 -30.06 23.05 9.94
CA SER A 997 -29.21 24.06 10.59
C SER A 997 -29.82 24.62 11.89
N ASP A 998 -30.94 24.07 12.35
CA ASP A 998 -31.62 24.54 13.55
C ASP A 998 -30.88 24.14 14.84
N ALA A 999 -30.19 25.12 15.45
CA ALA A 999 -29.51 24.98 16.74
C ALA A 999 -30.34 25.50 17.92
N ASN A 1000 -31.66 25.65 17.77
CA ASN A 1000 -32.52 26.16 18.84
C ASN A 1000 -32.82 25.12 19.92
N ALA A 1001 -33.04 25.59 21.14
CA ALA A 1001 -33.67 24.80 22.20
C ALA A 1001 -35.19 25.00 22.08
N GLU A 1002 -35.93 23.90 22.14
CA GLU A 1002 -37.40 23.89 22.28
C GLU A 1002 -37.78 24.23 23.72
N GLY A 1003 -36.97 23.78 24.69
CA GLY A 1003 -37.20 24.04 26.10
C GLY A 1003 -35.96 23.75 26.94
N ILE A 1004 -35.85 24.47 28.06
CA ILE A 1004 -34.84 24.27 29.09
C ILE A 1004 -35.56 24.01 30.42
N THR A 1005 -35.11 22.99 31.16
CA THR A 1005 -35.67 22.63 32.46
C THR A 1005 -34.61 22.64 33.56
N LEU A 1006 -35.07 22.91 34.79
CA LEU A 1006 -34.32 22.84 36.04
C LEU A 1006 -34.91 21.70 36.89
N SER A 1007 -34.18 20.60 37.02
CA SER A 1007 -34.65 19.36 37.66
C SER A 1007 -36.02 18.90 37.16
N GLY A 1008 -36.24 19.00 35.84
CA GLY A 1008 -37.50 18.64 35.18
C GLY A 1008 -38.56 19.75 35.14
N VAL A 1009 -38.36 20.88 35.82
CA VAL A 1009 -39.30 22.01 35.80
C VAL A 1009 -38.89 23.01 34.70
N PRO A 1010 -39.76 23.34 33.73
CA PRO A 1010 -39.46 24.33 32.69
C PRO A 1010 -39.09 25.70 33.26
N ILE A 1011 -38.13 26.38 32.64
CA ILE A 1011 -37.81 27.76 33.05
C ILE A 1011 -38.96 28.71 32.65
N PRO A 1012 -39.45 29.57 33.56
CA PRO A 1012 -40.56 30.48 33.26
C PRO A 1012 -40.22 31.44 32.10
N GLY A 1013 -41.16 31.58 31.15
CA GLY A 1013 -41.00 32.51 30.03
C GLY A 1013 -39.86 32.15 29.07
N PHE A 1014 -39.56 30.86 28.87
CA PHE A 1014 -38.57 30.43 27.89
C PHE A 1014 -38.96 30.88 26.47
N ILE A 1015 -38.00 31.49 25.76
CA ILE A 1015 -38.13 31.88 24.35
C ILE A 1015 -36.87 31.40 23.61
N PRO A 1016 -36.99 30.62 22.53
CA PRO A 1016 -35.83 30.03 21.83
C PRO A 1016 -34.76 31.04 21.35
N SER A 1017 -35.15 32.28 21.03
CA SER A 1017 -34.22 33.34 20.61
C SER A 1017 -33.44 33.97 21.77
N ARG A 1018 -33.90 33.82 23.03
CA ARG A 1018 -33.23 34.38 24.21
C ARG A 1018 -32.23 33.36 24.74
N THR A 1019 -30.95 33.73 24.73
CA THR A 1019 -29.83 32.85 25.13
C THR A 1019 -29.37 33.04 26.57
N SER A 1020 -29.94 33.97 27.33
CA SER A 1020 -29.54 34.24 28.72
C SER A 1020 -30.75 34.31 29.65
N TYR A 1021 -30.71 33.53 30.73
CA TYR A 1021 -31.74 33.44 31.75
C TYR A 1021 -31.14 33.61 33.14
N SER A 1022 -31.87 34.28 34.02
CA SER A 1022 -31.57 34.35 35.45
C SER A 1022 -32.76 33.76 36.18
N VAL A 1023 -32.53 32.68 36.95
CA VAL A 1023 -33.60 31.97 37.66
C VAL A 1023 -33.23 31.88 39.13
N ARG A 1024 -34.14 32.33 40.00
CA ARG A 1024 -33.99 32.26 41.44
C ARG A 1024 -34.22 30.83 41.91
N VAL A 1025 -33.27 30.25 42.63
CA VAL A 1025 -33.36 28.86 43.14
C VAL A 1025 -32.96 28.79 44.61
N ARG A 1026 -33.82 28.18 45.43
CA ARG A 1026 -33.59 27.94 46.85
C ARG A 1026 -33.05 26.52 47.06
N GLY A 1027 -32.08 26.35 47.95
CA GLY A 1027 -31.53 25.04 48.32
C GLY A 1027 -30.47 24.49 47.35
N LYS A 1028 -30.49 23.17 47.11
CA LYS A 1028 -29.52 22.48 46.24
C LYS A 1028 -29.63 22.98 44.79
N LEU A 1029 -28.49 23.01 44.09
CA LEU A 1029 -28.44 23.38 42.67
C LEU A 1029 -29.25 22.36 41.85
N PRO A 1030 -30.19 22.81 40.98
CA PRO A 1030 -30.94 21.92 40.11
C PRO A 1030 -30.08 21.35 38.99
N VAL A 1031 -30.48 20.19 38.45
CA VAL A 1031 -29.90 19.62 37.24
C VAL A 1031 -30.50 20.33 36.03
N VAL A 1032 -29.66 20.95 35.21
CA VAL A 1032 -30.13 21.63 34.00
C VAL A 1032 -30.20 20.64 32.84
N ALA A 1033 -31.30 20.64 32.11
CA ALA A 1033 -31.47 19.85 30.89
C ALA A 1033 -32.12 20.71 29.80
N ALA A 1034 -31.89 20.36 28.54
CA ALA A 1034 -32.51 21.04 27.40
C ALA A 1034 -32.92 20.03 26.34
N VAL A 1035 -33.99 20.36 25.62
CA VAL A 1035 -34.46 19.64 24.43
C VAL A 1035 -34.21 20.54 23.24
N ALA A 1036 -33.50 20.05 22.22
CA ALA A 1036 -33.32 20.78 20.98
C ALA A 1036 -34.60 20.75 20.14
N THR A 1037 -34.88 21.85 19.44
CA THR A 1037 -35.97 21.93 18.47
C THR A 1037 -35.79 20.84 17.42
N ASP A 1038 -34.63 20.74 16.78
CA ASP A 1038 -34.31 19.61 15.91
C ASP A 1038 -33.94 18.35 16.73
N PRO A 1039 -34.66 17.21 16.59
CA PRO A 1039 -34.35 15.96 17.29
C PRO A 1039 -33.01 15.31 16.88
N TYR A 1040 -32.35 15.79 15.82
CA TYR A 1040 -31.03 15.35 15.37
C TYR A 1040 -29.89 16.30 15.78
N ALA A 1041 -30.20 17.45 16.37
CA ALA A 1041 -29.20 18.37 16.91
C ALA A 1041 -28.52 17.81 18.17
N THR A 1042 -27.24 18.14 18.36
CA THR A 1042 -26.45 17.70 19.51
C THR A 1042 -26.55 18.70 20.66
N VAL A 1043 -26.94 18.23 21.85
CA VAL A 1043 -27.05 19.05 23.07
C VAL A 1043 -25.96 18.69 24.07
N VAL A 1044 -25.14 19.66 24.46
CA VAL A 1044 -24.11 19.53 25.51
C VAL A 1044 -24.45 20.48 26.65
N VAL A 1045 -24.61 19.95 27.87
CA VAL A 1045 -24.90 20.75 29.05
C VAL A 1045 -23.74 20.71 30.03
N THR A 1046 -23.16 21.88 30.34
CA THR A 1046 -22.27 22.09 31.48
C THR A 1046 -23.11 22.47 32.70
N GLN A 1047 -23.12 21.60 33.71
CA GLN A 1047 -23.90 21.80 34.93
C GLN A 1047 -23.33 22.95 35.79
N PRO A 1048 -24.19 23.67 36.54
CA PRO A 1048 -23.75 24.69 37.48
C PRO A 1048 -23.10 24.02 38.69
N THR A 1049 -22.09 24.67 39.27
CA THR A 1049 -21.39 24.21 40.47
C THR A 1049 -21.56 25.21 41.62
N ALA A 1050 -21.18 24.81 42.83
CA ALA A 1050 -21.22 25.72 43.99
C ALA A 1050 -20.37 26.98 43.78
N ARG A 1051 -19.25 26.87 43.04
CA ARG A 1051 -18.35 28.00 42.71
C ARG A 1051 -18.82 28.80 41.50
N ASN A 1052 -19.47 28.16 40.53
CA ASN A 1052 -19.99 28.81 39.34
C ASN A 1052 -21.47 28.43 39.14
N ARG A 1053 -22.36 29.30 39.61
CA ARG A 1053 -23.83 29.09 39.58
C ARG A 1053 -24.44 29.31 38.19
N THR A 1054 -23.69 29.14 37.11
CA THR A 1054 -24.17 29.27 35.74
C THR A 1054 -24.10 27.94 35.03
N ALA A 1055 -25.23 27.47 34.51
CA ALA A 1055 -25.26 26.35 33.58
C ALA A 1055 -25.07 26.87 32.14
N THR A 1056 -24.31 26.15 31.33
CA THR A 1056 -24.14 26.47 29.90
C THR A 1056 -24.63 25.31 29.05
N ILE A 1057 -25.60 25.57 28.19
CA ILE A 1057 -26.15 24.58 27.25
C ILE A 1057 -25.69 24.99 25.86
N THR A 1058 -25.01 24.09 25.17
CA THR A 1058 -24.57 24.28 23.80
C THR A 1058 -25.34 23.33 22.92
N ILE A 1059 -26.08 23.86 21.94
CA ILE A 1059 -26.77 23.09 20.92
C ILE A 1059 -26.03 23.32 19.60
N THR A 1060 -25.62 22.24 18.96
CA THR A 1060 -25.04 22.26 17.62
C THR A 1060 -26.06 21.64 16.67
N SER A 1061 -26.36 22.31 15.56
CA SER A 1061 -27.27 21.81 14.53
C SER A 1061 -26.77 20.48 13.94
N GLU A 1062 -27.67 19.71 13.33
CA GLU A 1062 -27.34 18.41 12.74
C GLU A 1062 -26.27 18.51 11.64
N ASP A 1063 -26.33 19.56 10.81
CA ASP A 1063 -25.33 19.82 9.77
C ASP A 1063 -24.01 20.38 10.31
N GLY A 1064 -23.93 20.68 11.61
CA GLY A 1064 -22.77 21.27 12.27
C GLY A 1064 -22.50 22.73 11.94
N THR A 1065 -23.32 23.37 11.09
CA THR A 1065 -23.06 24.74 10.59
C THR A 1065 -23.44 25.82 11.61
N GLN A 1066 -24.36 25.52 12.52
CA GLN A 1066 -24.84 26.46 13.53
C GLN A 1066 -24.61 25.91 14.93
N LYS A 1067 -24.26 26.83 15.84
CA LYS A 1067 -24.08 26.53 17.25
C LYS A 1067 -24.70 27.63 18.08
N ARG A 1068 -25.62 27.27 18.99
CA ARG A 1068 -26.27 28.20 19.90
C ARG A 1068 -25.97 27.83 21.33
N THR A 1069 -25.57 28.83 22.12
CA THR A 1069 -25.24 28.64 23.53
C THR A 1069 -26.23 29.38 24.41
N TYR A 1070 -26.94 28.66 25.28
CA TYR A 1070 -27.80 29.21 26.32
C TYR A 1070 -27.07 29.23 27.66
N ARG A 1071 -27.19 30.32 28.41
CA ARG A 1071 -26.64 30.49 29.75
C ARG A 1071 -27.78 30.67 30.75
N VAL A 1072 -27.80 29.84 31.80
CA VAL A 1072 -28.77 29.93 32.89
C VAL A 1072 -28.03 30.24 34.18
N ALA A 1073 -28.07 31.51 34.60
CA ALA A 1073 -27.53 31.97 35.87
C ALA A 1073 -28.53 31.69 37.00
N LEU A 1074 -28.07 30.99 38.04
CA LEU A 1074 -28.88 30.57 39.17
C LEU A 1074 -28.65 31.50 40.37
N THR A 1075 -29.58 32.43 40.58
CA THR A 1075 -29.50 33.44 41.66
C THR A 1075 -30.17 32.93 42.94
N LYS A 1076 -29.82 33.53 44.10
CA LYS A 1076 -30.37 33.16 45.42
C LYS A 1076 -31.67 33.88 45.73
#